data_AF-A0A2D7AU68-F1
#
_entry.id   AF-A0A2D7AU68-F1
#
_cell.length_a   1.000
_cell.length_b   1.000
_cell.length_c   1.000
_cell.angle_alpha   90.00
_cell.angle_beta   90.00
_cell.angle_gamma   90.00
#
_symmetry.space_group_name_H-M   'P 1'
#
loop_
_entity.id
_entity.type
_entity.pdbx_description
1 polymer ?
#
loop_
_entity_poly.entity_id
_entity_poly.type
_entity_poly.pdbx_seq_one_letter_code
_entity_poly.pdbx_strand_id
1 'polypeptide(L)'
;MEMSWALHEFNRSTLGLDSAQMNAALALEGMSAQDGAPADLIRNYFDQTTAGPGTPTVKDKLALEVNDTIEELLDSGFGSVNSISTNYVNSISNSGITTTCSDDPDSDSAAENPSLSDNVFDPPICFSVTASVTLSTSTFNLGSVDPLTLERVYRGMLVMGSDITSEFDLFSEPGHSSAFVINPPDFATVKSVDPTGLQIIRTGPPSYMAAQWSIGNLDAPIDGERITQTVSVEIGHRNSTQTNSVAITPQDTGITLDVTLDLSDENSAWIDIVAGINHLDQSTMEEWGISLVDVTENAKIPWVTSDGIRLAYQNDLVELDNFTDNFPMGLVGDSIEDAVPGVGDISINSPYWVSQSVAVGIPEPGGGLNYTHASCPESLPPGTDVFYCIEGPNAMDGSHPIYLRATSNTFNLHLLDLLKQEVNDSSGILDVIEESDLRKLLDSGLTIDTEFGQNLLQNMIPESLPATELTLELIMPMWMQAATGESSIILVERSNGADDLSISMAGPGAYNPRHAILDSEGNEICSADEVDWSCINLDVEFDVSDLNFNEWGPSIDLTASFSATIDVYRIKIPDEVLDKMKSDNTTVALEVIPSDLIRLGFDITDRLAEPPTDEIDIGDSENVSFEMTTKGFEDFVGNLGKELTNQIHKSAEKASEEDDSIELDLSGIQIITSLENLGGIGTSIGDETPIRLSVKIPEFTFEAGVTNGWGGVTDGEPTIGVTTLFESPIINTANAFKSVLSNFGVQALKMGGPGLIIDDNDDPFVFNIDSTDMVVEDETESELRGDVTFIMPDGITLEGFQTANGWEKVEDEDGRQKITISLESFAAGDEFTFSVVISWWFILSQIWIYPTILISLIVWRVRARRRKKKRKRELAAAAETKVVSTGKGGLSDSDFAALSEGYDPTSPNSGDFDLYDSDDDWD
;
A
#
# COMPACT_ATOMS: atom_id res chain seq x y z
N MET A 1 -9.12 59.26 -30.39
CA MET A 1 -10.18 59.28 -31.42
C MET A 1 -9.79 60.24 -32.54
N GLU A 2 -10.03 59.85 -33.78
CA GLU A 2 -9.94 60.72 -34.95
C GLU A 2 -11.34 60.89 -35.55
N MET A 3 -11.70 62.12 -35.91
CA MET A 3 -12.99 62.45 -36.48
C MET A 3 -12.78 63.31 -37.72
N SER A 4 -13.56 63.05 -38.77
CA SER A 4 -13.53 63.86 -39.98
C SER A 4 -14.93 64.21 -40.44
N TRP A 5 -15.18 65.50 -40.67
CA TRP A 5 -16.48 66.01 -41.10
C TRP A 5 -16.36 66.70 -42.45
N ALA A 6 -17.32 66.44 -43.33
CA ALA A 6 -17.61 67.29 -44.49
C ALA A 6 -18.85 68.13 -44.18
N LEU A 7 -18.63 69.44 -44.03
CA LEU A 7 -19.67 70.43 -43.77
C LEU A 7 -20.14 71.00 -45.10
N HIS A 8 -21.38 70.69 -45.45
CA HIS A 8 -22.06 71.24 -46.62
C HIS A 8 -22.91 72.45 -46.26
N GLU A 9 -23.47 72.48 -45.05
CA GLU A 9 -24.31 73.56 -44.54
C GLU A 9 -24.12 73.68 -43.01
N PHE A 10 -24.28 74.89 -42.45
CA PHE A 10 -24.21 75.12 -41.00
C PHE A 10 -25.21 76.18 -40.53
N ASN A 11 -25.50 76.23 -39.22
CA ASN A 11 -26.42 77.22 -38.69
C ASN A 11 -25.89 78.66 -38.89
N ARG A 12 -26.69 79.52 -39.52
CA ARG A 12 -26.31 80.90 -39.84
C ARG A 12 -26.13 81.79 -38.61
N SER A 13 -26.98 81.58 -37.61
CA SER A 13 -26.99 82.39 -36.39
C SER A 13 -25.78 82.12 -35.51
N THR A 14 -25.32 80.86 -35.45
CA THR A 14 -24.12 80.48 -34.70
C THR A 14 -22.87 81.13 -35.30
N LEU A 15 -22.79 81.30 -36.62
CA LEU A 15 -21.68 82.01 -37.28
C LEU A 15 -21.80 83.54 -37.30
N GLY A 16 -22.91 84.11 -36.81
CA GLY A 16 -23.18 85.55 -36.88
C GLY A 16 -23.54 86.06 -38.29
N LEU A 17 -24.00 85.17 -39.18
CA LEU A 17 -24.41 85.43 -40.56
C LEU A 17 -25.93 85.66 -40.69
N ASP A 18 -26.56 86.16 -39.63
CA ASP A 18 -28.00 86.35 -39.48
C ASP A 18 -28.41 87.82 -39.24
N SER A 19 -27.51 88.77 -39.47
CA SER A 19 -27.85 90.19 -39.36
C SER A 19 -29.05 90.55 -40.25
N ALA A 20 -29.85 91.53 -39.83
CA ALA A 20 -31.05 91.94 -40.59
C ALA A 20 -30.74 92.32 -42.05
N GLN A 21 -29.52 92.82 -42.32
CA GLN A 21 -29.04 93.17 -43.65
C GLN A 21 -28.66 91.91 -44.46
N MET A 22 -27.98 90.96 -43.83
CA MET A 22 -27.61 89.68 -44.44
C MET A 22 -28.85 88.84 -44.78
N ASN A 23 -29.80 88.73 -43.85
CA ASN A 23 -31.07 88.04 -44.07
C ASN A 23 -31.87 88.64 -45.24
N ALA A 24 -31.88 89.97 -45.37
CA ALA A 24 -32.56 90.62 -46.49
C ALA A 24 -31.86 90.36 -47.84
N ALA A 25 -30.52 90.24 -47.86
CA ALA A 25 -29.76 89.92 -49.05
C ALA A 25 -29.99 88.46 -49.48
N LEU A 26 -29.88 87.51 -48.55
CA LEU A 26 -30.04 86.08 -48.82
C LEU A 26 -31.48 85.70 -49.21
N ALA A 27 -32.48 86.42 -48.68
CA ALA A 27 -33.88 86.26 -49.11
C ALA A 27 -34.12 86.65 -50.58
N LEU A 28 -33.31 87.57 -51.15
CA LEU A 28 -33.37 87.89 -52.58
C LEU A 28 -32.76 86.78 -53.45
N GLU A 29 -31.88 85.96 -52.88
CA GLU A 29 -31.23 84.82 -53.52
C GLU A 29 -32.00 83.51 -53.30
N GLY A 30 -33.18 83.57 -52.67
CA GLY A 30 -34.06 82.43 -52.48
C GLY A 30 -33.85 81.65 -51.18
N MET A 31 -32.97 82.13 -50.29
CA MET A 31 -32.74 81.54 -48.98
C MET A 31 -33.64 82.15 -47.90
N SER A 32 -34.34 81.30 -47.16
CA SER A 32 -35.16 81.70 -46.02
C SER A 32 -34.29 82.01 -44.78
N ALA A 33 -34.92 82.56 -43.74
CA ALA A 33 -34.25 82.76 -42.46
C ALA A 33 -34.06 81.44 -41.68
N GLN A 34 -34.71 80.37 -42.14
CA GLN A 34 -34.68 79.03 -41.57
C GLN A 34 -33.65 78.13 -42.26
N ASP A 35 -33.14 78.53 -43.43
CA ASP A 35 -32.10 77.80 -44.15
C ASP A 35 -30.75 78.04 -43.47
N GLY A 36 -29.88 77.03 -43.45
CA GLY A 36 -28.50 77.16 -43.00
C GLY A 36 -27.64 77.94 -44.01
N ALA A 37 -26.40 78.23 -43.63
CA ALA A 37 -25.41 78.80 -44.53
C ALA A 37 -24.79 77.65 -45.32
N PRO A 38 -24.93 77.63 -46.66
CA PRO A 38 -24.21 76.66 -47.49
C PRO A 38 -22.70 76.91 -47.41
N ALA A 39 -21.90 75.88 -47.64
CA ALA A 39 -20.44 75.92 -47.54
C ALA A 39 -19.83 77.10 -48.31
N ASP A 40 -20.34 77.39 -49.51
CA ASP A 40 -19.86 78.50 -50.33
C ASP A 40 -20.06 79.87 -49.67
N LEU A 41 -21.23 80.09 -49.07
CA LEU A 41 -21.51 81.29 -48.28
C LEU A 41 -20.54 81.39 -47.10
N ILE A 42 -20.31 80.30 -46.37
CA ILE A 42 -19.42 80.31 -45.20
C ILE A 42 -17.99 80.70 -45.59
N ARG A 43 -17.46 80.12 -46.68
CA ARG A 43 -16.08 80.40 -47.16
C ARG A 43 -15.88 81.86 -47.51
N ASN A 44 -16.83 82.47 -48.21
CA ASN A 44 -16.77 83.88 -48.61
C ASN A 44 -16.60 84.82 -47.39
N TYR A 45 -17.15 84.44 -46.23
CA TYR A 45 -17.06 85.22 -45.00
C TYR A 45 -15.96 84.76 -44.04
N PHE A 46 -15.08 83.82 -44.40
CA PHE A 46 -14.06 83.25 -43.50
C PHE A 46 -13.19 84.29 -42.78
N ASP A 47 -12.71 85.32 -43.49
CA ASP A 47 -11.85 86.36 -42.94
C ASP A 47 -12.61 87.47 -42.19
N GLN A 48 -13.94 87.43 -42.18
CA GLN A 48 -14.77 88.46 -41.55
C GLN A 48 -14.87 88.20 -40.05
N THR A 49 -14.75 89.27 -39.26
CA THR A 49 -14.92 89.21 -37.80
C THR A 49 -16.39 89.08 -37.43
N THR A 50 -16.72 88.13 -36.57
CA THR A 50 -18.12 87.78 -36.22
C THR A 50 -18.86 88.83 -35.38
N ALA A 51 -18.16 89.66 -34.60
CA ALA A 51 -18.75 90.71 -33.77
C ALA A 51 -17.89 92.01 -33.70
N GLY A 52 -17.10 92.26 -34.74
CA GLY A 52 -16.29 93.48 -34.91
C GLY A 52 -14.77 93.30 -34.66
N PRO A 53 -13.97 94.38 -34.72
CA PRO A 53 -12.52 94.27 -34.62
C PRO A 53 -12.05 93.64 -33.30
N GLY A 54 -11.27 92.56 -33.37
CA GLY A 54 -10.74 91.85 -32.21
C GLY A 54 -11.57 90.63 -31.75
N THR A 55 -12.69 90.32 -32.43
CA THR A 55 -13.43 89.06 -32.24
C THR A 55 -12.95 87.98 -33.21
N PRO A 56 -13.17 86.68 -32.91
CA PRO A 56 -12.84 85.59 -33.83
C PRO A 56 -13.41 85.82 -35.23
N THR A 57 -12.64 85.44 -36.25
CA THR A 57 -13.13 85.38 -37.63
C THR A 57 -14.21 84.30 -37.77
N VAL A 58 -15.00 84.28 -38.85
CA VAL A 58 -15.94 83.18 -39.11
C VAL A 58 -15.19 81.84 -39.18
N LYS A 59 -13.97 81.83 -39.74
CA LYS A 59 -13.09 80.64 -39.78
C LYS A 59 -12.67 80.17 -38.38
N ASP A 60 -12.25 81.09 -37.51
CA ASP A 60 -11.87 80.74 -36.14
C ASP A 60 -13.08 80.31 -35.31
N LYS A 61 -14.22 81.00 -35.48
CA LYS A 61 -15.47 80.70 -34.78
C LYS A 61 -15.99 79.32 -35.16
N LEU A 62 -16.00 78.99 -36.44
CA LEU A 62 -16.43 77.67 -36.91
C LEU A 62 -15.56 76.54 -36.33
N ALA A 63 -14.24 76.73 -36.25
CA ALA A 63 -13.36 75.75 -35.61
C ALA A 63 -13.59 75.61 -34.09
N LEU A 64 -13.95 76.70 -33.41
CA LEU A 64 -14.32 76.68 -31.99
C LEU A 64 -15.64 75.95 -31.75
N GLU A 65 -16.67 76.22 -32.55
CA GLU A 65 -17.97 75.52 -32.44
C GLU A 65 -17.81 74.02 -32.70
N VAL A 66 -16.93 73.63 -33.63
CA VAL A 66 -16.56 72.22 -33.88
C VAL A 66 -15.87 71.60 -32.67
N ASN A 67 -14.93 72.32 -32.03
CA ASN A 67 -14.29 71.83 -30.80
C ASN A 67 -15.30 71.65 -29.66
N ASP A 68 -16.13 72.66 -29.39
CA ASP A 68 -17.12 72.64 -28.30
C ASP A 68 -18.12 71.50 -28.49
N THR A 69 -18.57 71.28 -29.73
CA THR A 69 -19.48 70.17 -30.09
C THR A 69 -18.84 68.79 -29.85
N ILE A 70 -17.53 68.66 -30.08
CA ILE A 70 -16.80 67.40 -29.88
C ILE A 70 -16.40 67.21 -28.41
N GLU A 71 -16.10 68.28 -27.68
CA GLU A 71 -15.86 68.22 -26.24
C GLU A 71 -17.12 67.77 -25.50
N GLU A 72 -18.29 68.30 -25.87
CA GLU A 72 -19.59 67.82 -25.38
C GLU A 72 -19.84 66.33 -25.71
N LEU A 73 -19.49 65.89 -26.93
CA LEU A 73 -19.56 64.48 -27.32
C LEU A 73 -18.73 63.60 -26.39
N LEU A 74 -17.47 63.97 -26.21
CA LEU A 74 -16.52 63.13 -25.50
C LEU A 74 -16.78 63.12 -23.99
N ASP A 75 -17.24 64.23 -23.41
CA ASP A 75 -17.64 64.33 -22.00
C ASP A 75 -18.87 63.47 -21.68
N SER A 76 -19.77 63.27 -22.66
CA SER A 76 -20.97 62.43 -22.48
C SER A 76 -20.69 60.93 -22.59
N GLY A 77 -19.63 60.50 -23.31
CA GLY A 77 -19.44 59.10 -23.72
C GLY A 77 -18.08 58.46 -23.44
N PHE A 78 -16.98 59.21 -23.37
CA PHE A 78 -15.62 58.65 -23.28
C PHE A 78 -14.86 59.01 -22.01
N GLY A 79 -15.43 59.81 -21.11
CA GLY A 79 -14.76 60.30 -19.89
C GLY A 79 -14.23 61.71 -20.10
N SER A 80 -13.01 62.01 -19.64
CA SER A 80 -12.44 63.37 -19.72
C SER A 80 -11.58 63.55 -20.98
N VAL A 81 -11.75 64.66 -21.69
CA VAL A 81 -10.91 65.04 -22.84
C VAL A 81 -9.57 65.61 -22.37
N ASN A 82 -8.46 64.94 -22.70
CA ASN A 82 -7.12 65.40 -22.30
C ASN A 82 -6.58 66.47 -23.27
N SER A 83 -6.92 66.35 -24.54
CA SER A 83 -6.53 67.31 -25.58
C SER A 83 -7.42 67.16 -26.81
N ILE A 84 -7.84 68.29 -27.38
CA ILE A 84 -8.57 68.36 -28.65
C ILE A 84 -7.85 69.31 -29.61
N SER A 85 -7.79 68.92 -30.89
CA SER A 85 -7.24 69.75 -31.94
C SER A 85 -8.04 69.59 -33.23
N THR A 86 -8.47 70.71 -33.81
CA THR A 86 -9.23 70.77 -35.07
C THR A 86 -8.40 71.44 -36.15
N ASN A 87 -8.29 70.79 -37.30
CA ASN A 87 -7.58 71.30 -38.47
C ASN A 87 -8.48 71.26 -39.71
N TYR A 88 -8.39 72.29 -40.55
CA TYR A 88 -8.99 72.28 -41.89
C TYR A 88 -8.18 71.36 -42.82
N VAL A 89 -8.86 70.57 -43.63
CA VAL A 89 -8.23 69.62 -44.57
C VAL A 89 -8.84 69.74 -45.96
N ASN A 90 -8.01 69.53 -46.99
CA ASN A 90 -8.42 69.68 -48.40
C ASN A 90 -9.11 68.43 -48.97
N SER A 91 -9.17 67.35 -48.19
CA SER A 91 -9.90 66.15 -48.55
C SER A 91 -10.12 65.27 -47.32
N ILE A 92 -11.24 64.56 -47.28
CA ILE A 92 -11.48 63.48 -46.33
C ILE A 92 -11.76 62.18 -47.09
N SER A 93 -11.41 61.04 -46.49
CA SER A 93 -11.63 59.74 -47.10
C SER A 93 -12.49 58.88 -46.18
N ASN A 94 -13.76 58.70 -46.54
CA ASN A 94 -14.74 57.96 -45.77
C ASN A 94 -15.10 56.68 -46.53
N SER A 95 -14.85 55.51 -45.94
CA SER A 95 -15.23 54.21 -46.53
C SER A 95 -14.77 54.00 -47.99
N GLY A 96 -13.58 54.51 -48.33
CA GLY A 96 -12.99 54.43 -49.68
C GLY A 96 -13.46 55.51 -50.67
N ILE A 97 -14.35 56.41 -50.26
CA ILE A 97 -14.79 57.58 -51.04
C ILE A 97 -14.01 58.80 -50.56
N THR A 98 -13.27 59.44 -51.47
CA THR A 98 -12.57 60.68 -51.17
C THR A 98 -13.43 61.88 -51.54
N THR A 99 -13.84 62.64 -50.53
CA THR A 99 -14.49 63.95 -50.70
C THR A 99 -13.40 65.00 -50.80
N THR A 100 -13.39 65.76 -51.90
CA THR A 100 -12.49 66.91 -52.07
C THR A 100 -13.13 68.11 -51.41
N CYS A 101 -12.34 68.88 -50.68
CA CYS A 101 -12.81 69.99 -49.86
C CYS A 101 -11.97 71.23 -50.17
N SER A 102 -12.58 72.41 -50.01
CA SER A 102 -11.88 73.67 -50.23
C SER A 102 -12.18 74.64 -49.09
N ASP A 103 -11.16 75.38 -48.67
CA ASP A 103 -11.28 76.53 -47.78
C ASP A 103 -11.12 77.87 -48.53
N ASP A 104 -11.04 77.84 -49.87
CA ASP A 104 -10.86 79.01 -50.74
C ASP A 104 -12.21 79.72 -50.97
N PRO A 105 -12.34 81.02 -50.64
CA PRO A 105 -13.54 81.80 -50.92
C PRO A 105 -13.86 81.99 -52.41
N ASP A 106 -12.88 81.79 -53.30
CA ASP A 106 -13.05 81.95 -54.75
C ASP A 106 -13.37 80.61 -55.46
N SER A 107 -13.43 79.49 -54.72
CA SER A 107 -13.76 78.17 -55.28
C SER A 107 -15.25 77.87 -55.18
N ASP A 108 -15.91 77.68 -56.32
CA ASP A 108 -17.27 77.13 -56.41
C ASP A 108 -17.26 75.77 -57.17
N SER A 109 -18.36 75.02 -57.07
CA SER A 109 -18.54 73.74 -57.77
C SER A 109 -18.34 73.81 -59.29
N ALA A 110 -18.59 74.96 -59.93
CA ALA A 110 -18.42 75.17 -61.37
C ALA A 110 -16.98 75.56 -61.75
N ALA A 111 -16.21 76.16 -60.83
CA ALA A 111 -14.83 76.61 -60.96
C ALA A 111 -13.85 75.45 -60.80
N GLU A 112 -14.15 74.48 -59.93
CA GLU A 112 -13.30 73.29 -59.74
C GLU A 112 -13.54 72.20 -60.80
N ASN A 113 -14.76 72.10 -61.36
CA ASN A 113 -15.05 71.18 -62.46
C ASN A 113 -16.15 71.73 -63.39
N PRO A 114 -15.82 72.11 -64.65
CA PRO A 114 -16.79 72.64 -65.62
C PRO A 114 -17.91 71.66 -66.02
N SER A 115 -17.83 70.41 -65.56
CA SER A 115 -18.78 69.33 -65.83
C SER A 115 -19.81 69.15 -64.71
N LEU A 116 -19.64 69.81 -63.56
CA LEU A 116 -20.57 69.79 -62.44
C LEU A 116 -21.58 70.94 -62.57
N SER A 117 -22.80 70.72 -62.09
CA SER A 117 -23.78 71.78 -61.94
C SER A 117 -23.37 72.69 -60.79
N ASP A 118 -23.58 73.99 -60.98
CA ASP A 118 -23.42 74.99 -59.91
C ASP A 118 -24.28 74.63 -58.70
N ASN A 119 -23.61 74.27 -57.61
CA ASN A 119 -24.11 73.80 -56.34
C ASN A 119 -23.40 74.55 -55.21
N VAL A 120 -24.16 75.31 -54.42
CA VAL A 120 -23.66 76.11 -53.28
C VAL A 120 -23.15 75.26 -52.11
N PHE A 121 -23.50 73.97 -52.09
CA PHE A 121 -23.07 73.02 -51.06
C PHE A 121 -21.74 72.32 -51.40
N ASP A 122 -21.19 72.50 -52.62
CA ASP A 122 -19.97 71.84 -53.09
C ASP A 122 -18.91 72.83 -53.63
N PRO A 123 -17.60 72.58 -53.43
CA PRO A 123 -17.04 71.55 -52.56
C PRO A 123 -17.34 71.86 -51.07
N PRO A 124 -17.44 70.87 -50.17
CA PRO A 124 -17.66 71.11 -48.75
C PRO A 124 -16.43 71.70 -48.05
N ILE A 125 -16.64 72.24 -46.84
CA ILE A 125 -15.57 72.59 -45.91
C ILE A 125 -15.28 71.35 -45.06
N CYS A 126 -14.02 70.92 -44.96
CA CYS A 126 -13.68 69.72 -44.20
C CYS A 126 -12.78 69.97 -43.00
N PHE A 127 -13.08 69.24 -41.94
CA PHE A 127 -12.35 69.26 -40.67
C PHE A 127 -11.81 67.88 -40.37
N SER A 128 -10.61 67.85 -39.81
CA SER A 128 -10.07 66.69 -39.11
C SER A 128 -9.82 67.07 -37.66
N VAL A 129 -10.47 66.35 -36.75
CA VAL A 129 -10.35 66.55 -35.32
C VAL A 129 -9.66 65.34 -34.73
N THR A 130 -8.58 65.59 -33.99
CA THR A 130 -7.89 64.57 -33.21
C THR A 130 -8.09 64.88 -31.74
N ALA A 131 -8.67 63.94 -31.02
CA ALA A 131 -8.89 64.03 -29.59
C ALA A 131 -8.23 62.84 -28.87
N SER A 132 -7.51 63.13 -27.79
CA SER A 132 -7.04 62.12 -26.85
C SER A 132 -7.98 62.09 -25.67
N VAL A 133 -8.52 60.91 -25.36
CA VAL A 133 -9.54 60.75 -24.32
C VAL A 133 -9.11 59.65 -23.37
N THR A 134 -9.36 59.87 -22.08
CA THR A 134 -9.14 58.86 -21.04
C THR A 134 -10.49 58.29 -20.62
N LEU A 135 -10.62 56.96 -20.70
CA LEU A 135 -11.82 56.25 -20.27
C LEU A 135 -12.10 56.53 -18.78
N SER A 136 -13.37 56.79 -18.45
CA SER A 136 -13.78 56.99 -17.05
C SER A 136 -13.74 55.65 -16.29
N THR A 137 -13.36 55.69 -15.01
CA THR A 137 -13.47 54.53 -14.08
C THR A 137 -14.91 54.03 -13.96
N SER A 138 -15.90 54.91 -14.18
CA SER A 138 -17.33 54.58 -14.14
C SER A 138 -17.84 53.81 -15.36
N THR A 139 -17.14 53.84 -16.50
CA THR A 139 -17.58 53.17 -17.73
C THR A 139 -17.56 51.64 -17.58
N PHE A 140 -16.67 51.14 -16.74
CA PHE A 140 -16.50 49.70 -16.45
C PHE A 140 -16.80 49.35 -14.99
N ASN A 141 -17.33 50.33 -14.25
CA ASN A 141 -17.52 50.29 -12.80
C ASN A 141 -16.28 49.77 -12.03
N LEU A 142 -15.08 50.11 -12.53
CA LEU A 142 -13.80 49.95 -11.83
C LEU A 142 -13.62 51.07 -10.78
N GLY A 143 -14.72 51.49 -10.16
CA GLY A 143 -14.79 52.67 -9.29
C GLY A 143 -13.97 52.55 -8.01
N SER A 144 -13.60 51.32 -7.63
CA SER A 144 -12.68 51.02 -6.52
C SER A 144 -11.20 51.16 -6.90
N VAL A 145 -10.84 51.09 -8.20
CA VAL A 145 -9.45 51.12 -8.65
C VAL A 145 -8.89 52.54 -8.62
N ASP A 146 -7.66 52.69 -8.14
CA ASP A 146 -6.93 53.96 -8.20
C ASP A 146 -6.78 54.42 -9.66
N PRO A 147 -7.19 55.65 -10.03
CA PRO A 147 -6.98 56.20 -11.36
C PRO A 147 -5.52 56.12 -11.86
N LEU A 148 -4.54 56.06 -10.95
CA LEU A 148 -3.11 55.90 -11.28
C LEU A 148 -2.74 54.47 -11.70
N THR A 149 -3.51 53.45 -11.33
CA THR A 149 -3.28 52.04 -11.69
C THR A 149 -4.29 51.49 -12.69
N LEU A 150 -5.34 52.26 -13.02
CA LEU A 150 -6.41 51.86 -13.94
C LEU A 150 -5.91 51.33 -15.29
N GLU A 151 -4.97 52.01 -15.93
CA GLU A 151 -4.41 51.57 -17.22
C GLU A 151 -3.68 50.23 -17.09
N ARG A 152 -2.96 50.03 -15.98
CA ARG A 152 -2.23 48.78 -15.69
C ARG A 152 -3.20 47.63 -15.45
N VAL A 153 -4.29 47.87 -14.72
CA VAL A 153 -5.37 46.89 -14.51
C VAL A 153 -6.04 46.52 -15.84
N TYR A 154 -6.41 47.52 -16.64
CA TYR A 154 -7.03 47.31 -17.95
C TYR A 154 -6.13 46.50 -18.89
N ARG A 155 -4.85 46.87 -18.96
CA ARG A 155 -3.85 46.13 -19.74
C ARG A 155 -3.66 44.69 -19.23
N GLY A 156 -3.63 44.49 -17.92
CA GLY A 156 -3.54 43.16 -17.32
C GLY A 156 -4.72 42.26 -17.68
N MET A 157 -5.97 42.77 -17.61
CA MET A 157 -7.15 42.02 -18.05
C MET A 157 -7.07 41.62 -19.53
N LEU A 158 -6.69 42.55 -20.41
CA LEU A 158 -6.53 42.25 -21.83
C LEU A 158 -5.43 41.21 -22.09
N VAL A 159 -4.27 41.32 -21.42
CA VAL A 159 -3.15 40.36 -21.54
C VAL A 159 -3.56 38.98 -21.03
N MET A 160 -4.37 38.90 -19.97
CA MET A 160 -4.94 37.64 -19.49
C MET A 160 -5.90 36.99 -20.51
N GLY A 161 -6.34 37.71 -21.53
CA GLY A 161 -7.18 37.20 -22.61
C GLY A 161 -8.62 37.69 -22.56
N SER A 162 -8.95 38.65 -21.70
CA SER A 162 -10.27 39.26 -21.67
C SER A 162 -10.52 40.12 -22.92
N ASP A 163 -11.75 40.07 -23.42
CA ASP A 163 -12.25 40.95 -24.47
C ASP A 163 -13.22 41.96 -23.84
N ILE A 164 -13.07 43.25 -24.16
CA ILE A 164 -13.82 44.32 -23.53
C ILE A 164 -14.67 45.04 -24.58
N THR A 165 -15.97 45.10 -24.34
CA THR A 165 -16.94 45.82 -25.15
C THR A 165 -17.22 47.18 -24.53
N SER A 166 -17.09 48.23 -25.34
CA SER A 166 -17.42 49.61 -24.94
C SER A 166 -18.52 50.14 -25.85
N GLU A 167 -19.54 50.74 -25.24
CA GLU A 167 -20.64 51.42 -25.94
C GLU A 167 -20.46 52.95 -25.87
N PHE A 168 -20.81 53.65 -26.94
CA PHE A 168 -20.72 55.10 -27.03
C PHE A 168 -21.69 55.65 -28.07
N ASP A 169 -22.03 56.94 -27.93
CA ASP A 169 -22.91 57.65 -28.85
C ASP A 169 -22.10 58.47 -29.86
N LEU A 170 -22.34 58.22 -31.14
CA LEU A 170 -21.84 59.00 -32.27
C LEU A 170 -22.96 59.87 -32.85
N PHE A 171 -22.63 60.99 -33.48
CA PHE A 171 -23.67 61.83 -34.09
C PHE A 171 -23.29 62.52 -35.40
N SER A 172 -24.31 63.06 -36.06
CA SER A 172 -24.15 64.01 -37.16
C SER A 172 -25.18 65.13 -37.06
N GLU A 173 -24.70 66.37 -37.02
CA GLU A 173 -25.56 67.56 -37.08
C GLU A 173 -26.22 67.70 -38.46
N PRO A 174 -27.37 68.38 -38.55
CA PRO A 174 -27.99 68.73 -39.83
C PRO A 174 -27.00 69.39 -40.80
N GLY A 175 -26.94 68.92 -42.05
CA GLY A 175 -26.03 69.45 -43.08
C GLY A 175 -24.60 68.88 -43.03
N HIS A 176 -24.32 67.95 -42.12
CA HIS A 176 -23.01 67.32 -41.98
C HIS A 176 -22.98 65.88 -42.54
N SER A 177 -21.81 65.49 -43.03
CA SER A 177 -21.43 64.08 -43.21
C SER A 177 -20.23 63.78 -42.32
N SER A 178 -20.45 62.93 -41.31
CA SER A 178 -19.48 62.62 -40.26
C SER A 178 -18.88 61.24 -40.43
N ALA A 179 -17.56 61.12 -40.26
CA ALA A 179 -16.90 59.84 -40.10
C ALA A 179 -16.06 59.83 -38.83
N PHE A 180 -16.17 58.73 -38.09
CA PHE A 180 -15.53 58.52 -36.81
C PHE A 180 -14.55 57.36 -36.94
N VAL A 181 -13.33 57.54 -36.45
CA VAL A 181 -12.32 56.48 -36.36
C VAL A 181 -11.78 56.38 -34.94
N ILE A 182 -11.95 55.22 -34.34
CA ILE A 182 -11.43 54.90 -33.01
C ILE A 182 -10.20 54.04 -33.16
N ASN A 183 -9.06 54.65 -32.84
CA ASN A 183 -7.79 53.93 -32.69
C ASN A 183 -7.69 53.46 -31.22
N PRO A 184 -7.52 52.16 -30.97
CA PRO A 184 -7.26 51.66 -29.62
C PRO A 184 -5.87 52.10 -29.12
N PRO A 185 -5.58 52.00 -27.82
CA PRO A 185 -4.24 52.13 -27.26
C PRO A 185 -3.23 51.18 -27.93
N ASP A 186 -1.94 51.45 -27.77
CA ASP A 186 -0.87 50.70 -28.46
C ASP A 186 -0.80 49.20 -28.09
N PHE A 187 -1.18 48.87 -26.85
CA PHE A 187 -1.29 47.50 -26.32
C PHE A 187 -2.59 46.76 -26.71
N ALA A 188 -3.49 47.39 -27.46
CA ALA A 188 -4.82 46.87 -27.75
C ALA A 188 -5.16 46.92 -29.26
N THR A 189 -6.16 46.13 -29.67
CA THR A 189 -6.64 46.05 -31.05
C THR A 189 -8.15 45.82 -31.07
N VAL A 190 -8.85 46.38 -32.07
CA VAL A 190 -10.28 46.12 -32.25
C VAL A 190 -10.52 44.69 -32.72
N LYS A 191 -11.44 43.97 -32.05
CA LYS A 191 -11.77 42.56 -32.29
C LYS A 191 -13.10 42.41 -33.03
N SER A 192 -14.09 43.20 -32.68
CA SER A 192 -15.37 43.33 -33.38
C SER A 192 -15.94 44.75 -33.24
N VAL A 193 -16.89 45.09 -34.11
CA VAL A 193 -17.66 46.34 -34.10
C VAL A 193 -19.13 45.99 -34.32
N ASP A 194 -20.04 46.87 -33.91
CA ASP A 194 -21.45 46.70 -34.20
C ASP A 194 -21.74 46.67 -35.73
N PRO A 195 -22.93 46.19 -36.16
CA PRO A 195 -23.26 46.02 -37.58
C PRO A 195 -23.19 47.28 -38.45
N THR A 196 -23.17 48.47 -37.86
CA THR A 196 -23.10 49.74 -38.58
C THR A 196 -21.67 50.26 -38.76
N GLY A 197 -20.71 49.67 -38.04
CA GLY A 197 -19.30 49.98 -38.10
C GLY A 197 -18.52 49.10 -39.07
N LEU A 198 -17.28 49.50 -39.35
CA LEU A 198 -16.31 48.76 -40.14
C LEU A 198 -14.98 48.65 -39.38
N GLN A 199 -14.35 47.48 -39.45
CA GLN A 199 -12.97 47.33 -39.02
C GLN A 199 -12.01 47.75 -40.12
N ILE A 200 -11.03 48.58 -39.77
CA ILE A 200 -10.01 49.06 -40.69
C ILE A 200 -8.61 48.72 -40.18
N ILE A 201 -7.74 48.28 -41.09
CA ILE A 201 -6.35 47.95 -40.77
C ILE A 201 -5.54 49.24 -40.71
N ARG A 202 -4.80 49.43 -39.62
CA ARG A 202 -3.82 50.51 -39.44
C ARG A 202 -2.41 49.93 -39.38
N THR A 203 -1.47 50.71 -39.91
CA THR A 203 -0.03 50.35 -39.91
C THR A 203 0.63 50.79 -38.59
N GLY A 204 1.53 49.97 -38.07
CA GLY A 204 2.35 50.28 -36.90
C GLY A 204 2.74 49.00 -36.18
N PRO A 205 3.96 48.81 -35.66
CA PRO A 205 4.52 47.48 -35.33
C PRO A 205 3.83 46.79 -34.13
N PRO A 206 3.15 45.62 -34.30
CA PRO A 206 2.93 44.81 -35.50
C PRO A 206 1.98 45.43 -36.56
N SER A 207 0.68 45.22 -36.53
CA SER A 207 -0.35 46.04 -37.21
C SER A 207 -1.59 45.93 -36.33
N TYR A 208 -2.55 46.84 -36.42
CA TYR A 208 -3.72 46.80 -35.54
C TYR A 208 -5.00 47.13 -36.29
N MET A 209 -6.12 46.72 -35.72
CA MET A 209 -7.45 47.08 -36.19
C MET A 209 -7.94 48.31 -35.43
N ALA A 210 -8.49 49.26 -36.17
CA ALA A 210 -9.27 50.38 -35.66
C ALA A 210 -10.72 50.23 -36.11
N ALA A 211 -11.64 50.93 -35.45
CA ALA A 211 -13.05 50.91 -35.78
C ALA A 211 -13.46 52.20 -36.49
N GLN A 212 -14.32 52.11 -37.50
CA GLN A 212 -14.80 53.24 -38.29
C GLN A 212 -16.33 53.24 -38.43
N TRP A 213 -16.94 54.39 -38.26
CA TRP A 213 -18.37 54.63 -38.55
C TRP A 213 -18.55 55.82 -39.48
N SER A 214 -19.68 55.88 -40.17
CA SER A 214 -20.05 57.02 -41.02
C SER A 214 -21.53 57.32 -40.89
N ILE A 215 -21.86 58.55 -40.52
CA ILE A 215 -23.22 59.04 -40.29
C ILE A 215 -23.45 60.23 -41.23
N GLY A 216 -24.47 60.16 -42.08
CA GLY A 216 -24.84 61.25 -42.98
C GLY A 216 -26.16 61.88 -42.54
N ASN A 217 -26.17 63.20 -42.31
CA ASN A 217 -27.37 63.97 -42.00
C ASN A 217 -27.55 65.14 -42.98
N LEU A 218 -27.31 64.88 -44.27
CA LEU A 218 -27.37 65.89 -45.33
C LEU A 218 -28.82 66.28 -45.70
N ASP A 219 -29.78 65.37 -45.53
CA ASP A 219 -31.19 65.55 -45.90
C ASP A 219 -32.09 65.89 -44.69
N ALA A 220 -31.55 66.57 -43.67
CA ALA A 220 -32.30 66.94 -42.48
C ALA A 220 -33.48 67.89 -42.84
N PRO A 221 -34.71 67.64 -42.35
CA PRO A 221 -35.84 68.54 -42.59
C PRO A 221 -35.65 69.89 -41.87
N ILE A 222 -36.50 70.88 -42.18
CA ILE A 222 -36.55 72.15 -41.42
C ILE A 222 -36.87 71.82 -39.95
N ASP A 223 -36.10 72.40 -39.03
CA ASP A 223 -36.07 72.03 -37.60
C ASP A 223 -35.61 70.58 -37.32
N GLY A 224 -34.89 69.98 -38.27
CA GLY A 224 -34.31 68.64 -38.15
C GLY A 224 -33.32 68.58 -36.99
N GLU A 225 -33.38 67.48 -36.24
CA GLU A 225 -32.54 67.26 -35.08
C GLU A 225 -31.23 66.54 -35.46
N ARG A 226 -30.26 66.60 -34.55
CA ARG A 226 -29.03 65.80 -34.56
C ARG A 226 -29.39 64.31 -34.66
N ILE A 227 -28.76 63.58 -35.59
CA ILE A 227 -28.82 62.11 -35.60
C ILE A 227 -27.81 61.62 -34.57
N THR A 228 -28.29 60.94 -33.52
CA THR A 228 -27.43 60.23 -32.55
C THR A 228 -27.58 58.72 -32.76
N GLN A 229 -26.46 58.02 -32.71
CA GLN A 229 -26.37 56.59 -32.91
C GLN A 229 -25.46 55.98 -31.84
N THR A 230 -26.03 55.12 -31.00
CA THR A 230 -25.26 54.28 -30.08
C THR A 230 -24.59 53.16 -30.87
N VAL A 231 -23.30 52.98 -30.64
CA VAL A 231 -22.43 52.00 -31.31
C VAL A 231 -21.58 51.28 -30.28
N SER A 232 -21.03 50.13 -30.65
CA SER A 232 -20.18 49.35 -29.74
C SER A 232 -18.91 48.86 -30.44
N VAL A 233 -17.83 48.84 -29.66
CA VAL A 233 -16.52 48.32 -30.08
C VAL A 233 -16.03 47.30 -29.07
N GLU A 234 -15.61 46.15 -29.58
CA GLU A 234 -14.93 45.14 -28.77
C GLU A 234 -13.41 45.26 -29.00
N ILE A 235 -12.66 45.35 -27.92
CA ILE A 235 -11.21 45.52 -27.91
C ILE A 235 -10.58 44.34 -27.16
N GLY A 236 -9.50 43.79 -27.73
CA GLY A 236 -8.69 42.74 -27.11
C GLY A 236 -7.22 43.16 -27.06
N HIS A 237 -6.40 42.38 -26.36
CA HIS A 237 -4.96 42.62 -26.33
C HIS A 237 -4.32 42.45 -27.71
N ARG A 238 -3.32 43.29 -27.97
CA ARG A 238 -2.52 43.26 -29.18
C ARG A 238 -1.21 42.55 -28.93
N ASN A 239 -1.14 41.29 -29.35
CA ASN A 239 0.06 40.49 -29.26
C ASN A 239 1.28 41.18 -29.90
N SER A 240 2.41 41.11 -29.20
CA SER A 240 3.68 41.69 -29.60
C SER A 240 4.77 40.61 -29.59
N THR A 241 6.00 40.96 -29.97
CA THR A 241 7.13 40.01 -29.88
C THR A 241 7.56 39.71 -28.43
N GLN A 242 7.13 40.53 -27.46
CA GLN A 242 7.53 40.39 -26.05
C GLN A 242 6.40 39.84 -25.17
N THR A 243 5.16 40.21 -25.45
CA THR A 243 3.97 39.85 -24.67
C THR A 243 2.90 39.31 -25.60
N ASN A 244 2.38 38.12 -25.29
CA ASN A 244 1.22 37.54 -25.94
C ASN A 244 0.07 37.46 -24.93
N SER A 245 -1.16 37.45 -25.44
CA SER A 245 -2.30 37.08 -24.61
C SER A 245 -2.14 35.68 -24.08
N VAL A 246 -2.48 35.48 -22.82
CA VAL A 246 -2.61 34.15 -22.22
C VAL A 246 -3.64 33.37 -23.01
N ALA A 247 -3.36 32.09 -23.24
CA ALA A 247 -4.26 31.16 -23.88
C ALA A 247 -4.21 29.85 -23.10
N ILE A 248 -5.36 29.44 -22.55
CA ILE A 248 -5.50 28.22 -21.76
C ILE A 248 -6.27 27.19 -22.58
N THR A 249 -5.75 25.97 -22.59
CA THR A 249 -6.37 24.81 -23.22
C THR A 249 -7.00 23.92 -22.16
N PRO A 250 -7.99 23.08 -22.51
CA PRO A 250 -8.59 22.13 -21.55
C PRO A 250 -7.61 21.08 -20.99
N GLN A 251 -6.38 21.04 -21.49
CA GLN A 251 -5.33 20.11 -21.06
C GLN A 251 -4.38 20.74 -20.04
N ASP A 252 -4.40 22.07 -19.90
CA ASP A 252 -3.55 22.78 -18.94
C ASP A 252 -4.12 22.59 -17.54
N THR A 253 -3.27 22.19 -16.58
CA THR A 253 -3.67 22.03 -15.18
C THR A 253 -4.12 23.37 -14.60
N GLY A 254 -5.38 23.43 -14.15
CA GLY A 254 -5.98 24.60 -13.51
C GLY A 254 -5.76 24.62 -12.01
N ILE A 255 -5.90 23.45 -11.38
CA ILE A 255 -5.76 23.28 -9.93
C ILE A 255 -4.84 22.11 -9.64
N THR A 256 -3.93 22.28 -8.70
CA THR A 256 -3.18 21.19 -8.05
C THR A 256 -3.74 21.00 -6.65
N LEU A 257 -4.03 19.77 -6.25
CA LEU A 257 -4.51 19.44 -4.92
C LEU A 257 -3.52 18.51 -4.24
N ASP A 258 -2.74 19.03 -3.30
CA ASP A 258 -1.80 18.25 -2.50
C ASP A 258 -2.47 17.93 -1.16
N VAL A 259 -2.78 16.65 -0.95
CA VAL A 259 -3.40 16.12 0.27
C VAL A 259 -2.35 15.33 1.02
N THR A 260 -2.06 15.68 2.26
CA THR A 260 -1.23 14.87 3.15
C THR A 260 -2.14 14.23 4.21
N LEU A 261 -2.25 12.91 4.20
CA LEU A 261 -2.89 12.12 5.24
C LEU A 261 -1.82 11.57 6.17
N ASP A 262 -1.76 12.09 7.40
CA ASP A 262 -0.77 11.67 8.39
C ASP A 262 -1.35 10.58 9.30
N LEU A 263 -0.89 9.34 9.11
CA LEU A 263 -1.21 8.17 9.95
C LEU A 263 -0.06 7.79 10.89
N SER A 264 0.89 8.70 11.18
CA SER A 264 1.98 8.42 12.13
C SER A 264 1.46 7.97 13.52
N ASP A 265 0.28 8.47 13.91
CA ASP A 265 -0.54 7.97 15.03
C ASP A 265 -1.99 7.75 14.54
N GLU A 266 -2.36 6.50 14.31
CA GLU A 266 -3.67 6.09 13.79
C GLU A 266 -4.85 6.49 14.69
N ASN A 267 -4.60 6.81 15.98
CA ASN A 267 -5.63 7.31 16.90
C ASN A 267 -5.77 8.84 16.90
N SER A 268 -4.91 9.54 16.16
CA SER A 268 -4.96 11.00 16.03
C SER A 268 -4.56 11.46 14.64
N ALA A 269 -4.98 10.69 13.63
CA ALA A 269 -4.78 10.97 12.23
C ALA A 269 -5.37 12.32 11.84
N TRP A 270 -4.73 13.00 10.90
CA TRP A 270 -5.17 14.31 10.43
C TRP A 270 -4.79 14.52 8.97
N ILE A 271 -5.49 15.45 8.31
CA ILE A 271 -5.32 15.77 6.90
C ILE A 271 -4.84 17.22 6.78
N ASP A 272 -3.79 17.43 5.99
CA ASP A 272 -3.40 18.73 5.42
C ASP A 272 -3.86 18.77 3.98
N ILE A 273 -4.48 19.87 3.55
CA ILE A 273 -4.86 20.05 2.15
C ILE A 273 -4.29 21.38 1.67
N VAL A 274 -3.54 21.34 0.58
CA VAL A 274 -2.99 22.50 -0.10
C VAL A 274 -3.48 22.50 -1.54
N ALA A 275 -4.36 23.45 -1.87
CA ALA A 275 -4.84 23.66 -3.22
C ALA A 275 -4.05 24.80 -3.89
N GLY A 276 -3.33 24.50 -4.98
CA GLY A 276 -2.67 25.46 -5.84
C GLY A 276 -3.56 25.82 -7.03
N ILE A 277 -4.00 27.08 -7.12
CA ILE A 277 -4.82 27.58 -8.21
C ILE A 277 -3.90 28.26 -9.22
N ASN A 278 -3.73 27.65 -10.39
CA ASN A 278 -3.03 28.23 -11.54
C ASN A 278 -3.97 29.07 -12.40
N HIS A 279 -5.19 28.57 -12.63
CA HIS A 279 -6.26 29.29 -13.29
C HIS A 279 -7.64 28.70 -12.98
N LEU A 280 -8.68 29.50 -13.18
CA LEU A 280 -10.09 29.10 -13.19
C LEU A 280 -10.67 29.42 -14.56
N ASP A 281 -11.38 28.47 -15.16
CA ASP A 281 -12.08 28.65 -16.43
C ASP A 281 -13.45 29.32 -16.25
N GLN A 282 -14.05 29.73 -17.36
CA GLN A 282 -15.33 30.43 -17.35
C GLN A 282 -16.45 29.63 -16.65
N SER A 283 -16.51 28.31 -16.80
CA SER A 283 -17.55 27.48 -16.17
C SER A 283 -17.46 27.55 -14.64
N THR A 284 -16.26 27.32 -14.10
CA THR A 284 -16.04 27.35 -12.65
C THR A 284 -16.30 28.74 -12.08
N MET A 285 -15.90 29.81 -12.78
CA MET A 285 -16.21 31.18 -12.35
C MET A 285 -17.71 31.47 -12.33
N GLU A 286 -18.47 31.05 -13.35
CA GLU A 286 -19.92 31.21 -13.40
C GLU A 286 -20.63 30.42 -12.30
N GLU A 287 -20.17 29.20 -12.02
CA GLU A 287 -20.71 28.34 -10.97
C GLU A 287 -20.45 28.91 -9.57
N TRP A 288 -19.24 29.42 -9.32
CA TRP A 288 -18.85 30.01 -8.04
C TRP A 288 -19.35 31.46 -7.88
N GLY A 289 -19.94 32.04 -8.93
CA GLY A 289 -20.41 33.42 -8.93
C GLY A 289 -19.28 34.46 -8.85
N ILE A 290 -18.08 34.11 -9.31
CA ILE A 290 -16.93 35.00 -9.34
C ILE A 290 -17.07 35.97 -10.51
N SER A 291 -17.04 37.26 -10.21
CA SER A 291 -16.93 38.31 -11.22
C SER A 291 -15.84 39.30 -10.85
N LEU A 292 -14.96 39.60 -11.81
CA LEU A 292 -13.92 40.63 -11.69
C LEU A 292 -14.41 42.03 -12.09
N VAL A 293 -15.61 42.11 -12.64
CA VAL A 293 -16.23 43.33 -13.18
C VAL A 293 -17.69 43.38 -12.75
N ASP A 294 -18.18 44.54 -12.34
CA ASP A 294 -19.57 44.66 -11.88
C ASP A 294 -20.59 44.62 -13.05
N VAL A 295 -20.14 44.82 -14.29
CA VAL A 295 -20.98 44.79 -15.51
C VAL A 295 -20.47 43.70 -16.46
N THR A 296 -20.86 42.46 -16.20
CA THR A 296 -20.42 41.27 -16.95
C THR A 296 -20.83 41.29 -18.43
N GLU A 297 -21.85 42.07 -18.81
CA GLU A 297 -22.28 42.23 -20.20
C GLU A 297 -21.22 42.95 -21.08
N ASN A 298 -20.35 43.76 -20.46
CA ASN A 298 -19.38 44.60 -21.15
C ASN A 298 -17.95 44.03 -21.18
N ALA A 299 -17.69 42.92 -20.50
CA ALA A 299 -16.38 42.27 -20.52
C ALA A 299 -16.51 40.76 -20.49
N LYS A 300 -15.89 40.11 -21.47
CA LYS A 300 -15.82 38.66 -21.57
C LYS A 300 -14.48 38.19 -21.03
N ILE A 301 -14.52 37.49 -19.90
CA ILE A 301 -13.35 36.93 -19.23
C ILE A 301 -13.39 35.40 -19.40
N PRO A 302 -12.58 34.83 -20.31
CA PRO A 302 -12.66 33.39 -20.61
C PRO A 302 -12.04 32.51 -19.51
N TRP A 303 -11.15 33.07 -18.70
CA TRP A 303 -10.50 32.44 -17.56
C TRP A 303 -9.83 33.51 -16.69
N VAL A 304 -9.50 33.14 -15.46
CA VAL A 304 -8.72 33.96 -14.53
C VAL A 304 -7.53 33.17 -14.04
N THR A 305 -6.33 33.65 -14.35
CA THR A 305 -5.07 33.05 -13.90
C THR A 305 -4.75 33.45 -12.46
N SER A 306 -3.73 32.81 -11.87
CA SER A 306 -3.21 33.19 -10.55
C SER A 306 -2.74 34.65 -10.49
N ASP A 307 -2.06 35.18 -11.53
CA ASP A 307 -1.76 36.60 -11.64
C ASP A 307 -3.02 37.45 -11.81
N GLY A 308 -4.06 36.94 -12.47
CA GLY A 308 -5.38 37.56 -12.56
C GLY A 308 -6.05 37.73 -11.19
N ILE A 309 -6.00 36.69 -10.33
CA ILE A 309 -6.50 36.76 -8.95
C ILE A 309 -5.68 37.78 -8.15
N ARG A 310 -4.35 37.82 -8.30
CA ARG A 310 -3.50 38.84 -7.66
C ARG A 310 -3.84 40.24 -8.14
N LEU A 311 -4.05 40.43 -9.44
CA LEU A 311 -4.50 41.70 -10.00
C LEU A 311 -5.82 42.14 -9.38
N ALA A 312 -6.77 41.22 -9.25
CA ALA A 312 -8.06 41.51 -8.65
C ALA A 312 -7.95 41.90 -7.16
N TYR A 313 -7.21 41.09 -6.39
CA TYR A 313 -7.02 41.27 -4.96
C TYR A 313 -6.28 42.56 -4.63
N GLN A 314 -5.18 42.87 -5.32
CA GLN A 314 -4.35 44.04 -5.04
C GLN A 314 -5.01 45.37 -5.47
N ASN A 315 -6.11 45.31 -6.23
CA ASN A 315 -6.85 46.48 -6.69
C ASN A 315 -8.31 46.50 -6.18
N ASP A 316 -8.63 45.72 -5.14
CA ASP A 316 -9.97 45.67 -4.52
C ASP A 316 -11.11 45.45 -5.54
N LEU A 317 -10.89 44.53 -6.50
CA LEU A 317 -11.87 44.17 -7.53
C LEU A 317 -12.75 42.97 -7.13
N VAL A 318 -12.33 42.18 -6.15
CA VAL A 318 -13.06 40.97 -5.75
C VAL A 318 -12.94 40.72 -4.25
N GLU A 319 -14.02 40.26 -3.64
CA GLU A 319 -14.01 39.75 -2.27
C GLU A 319 -13.52 38.30 -2.29
N LEU A 320 -12.46 38.02 -1.53
CA LEU A 320 -11.81 36.71 -1.51
C LEU A 320 -12.71 35.59 -0.97
N ASP A 321 -13.70 35.93 -0.15
CA ASP A 321 -14.63 34.97 0.47
C ASP A 321 -15.43 34.21 -0.60
N ASN A 322 -15.73 34.85 -1.74
CA ASN A 322 -16.44 34.23 -2.86
C ASN A 322 -15.68 33.04 -3.48
N PHE A 323 -14.35 33.02 -3.39
CA PHE A 323 -13.56 31.89 -3.86
C PHE A 323 -13.49 30.77 -2.80
N THR A 324 -13.29 31.12 -1.53
CA THR A 324 -13.09 30.14 -0.46
C THR A 324 -14.38 29.40 -0.07
N ASP A 325 -15.53 30.07 -0.14
CA ASP A 325 -16.82 29.47 0.25
C ASP A 325 -17.32 28.43 -0.75
N ASN A 326 -16.91 28.56 -2.02
CA ASN A 326 -17.28 27.63 -3.09
C ASN A 326 -16.21 26.57 -3.35
N PHE A 327 -14.99 26.72 -2.80
CA PHE A 327 -13.96 25.73 -2.96
C PHE A 327 -14.33 24.45 -2.19
N PRO A 328 -14.46 23.30 -2.86
CA PRO A 328 -15.04 22.08 -2.29
C PRO A 328 -14.06 21.31 -1.41
N MET A 329 -13.45 21.98 -0.43
CA MET A 329 -12.42 21.42 0.44
C MET A 329 -12.95 20.29 1.34
N GLY A 330 -14.26 20.27 1.62
CA GLY A 330 -14.91 19.22 2.41
C GLY A 330 -14.96 17.87 1.71
N LEU A 331 -14.94 17.82 0.37
CA LEU A 331 -15.04 16.56 -0.37
C LEU A 331 -13.89 15.60 -0.10
N VAL A 332 -12.71 16.11 0.29
CA VAL A 332 -11.58 15.26 0.68
C VAL A 332 -11.92 14.47 1.95
N GLY A 333 -12.55 15.13 2.93
CA GLY A 333 -13.05 14.46 4.14
C GLY A 333 -14.17 13.47 3.80
N ASP A 334 -15.18 13.93 3.05
CA ASP A 334 -16.32 13.10 2.64
C ASP A 334 -15.88 11.85 1.87
N SER A 335 -14.86 11.95 1.00
CA SER A 335 -14.34 10.82 0.23
C SER A 335 -13.69 9.75 1.10
N ILE A 336 -13.00 10.15 2.19
CA ILE A 336 -12.40 9.22 3.15
C ILE A 336 -13.49 8.59 4.03
N GLU A 337 -14.49 9.39 4.44
CA GLU A 337 -15.66 8.88 5.19
C GLU A 337 -16.44 7.83 4.40
N ASP A 338 -16.65 8.07 3.10
CA ASP A 338 -17.35 7.15 2.20
C ASP A 338 -16.52 5.89 1.93
N ALA A 339 -15.18 6.02 1.87
CA ALA A 339 -14.29 4.89 1.64
C ALA A 339 -14.11 3.98 2.86
N VAL A 340 -14.16 4.52 4.09
CA VAL A 340 -13.90 3.75 5.31
C VAL A 340 -15.06 3.84 6.30
N PRO A 341 -15.91 2.80 6.36
CA PRO A 341 -16.99 2.73 7.33
C PRO A 341 -16.46 2.76 8.77
N GLY A 342 -16.82 3.81 9.53
CA GLY A 342 -16.54 3.89 10.98
C GLY A 342 -15.48 4.89 11.42
N VAL A 343 -14.80 5.57 10.48
CA VAL A 343 -13.85 6.67 10.78
C VAL A 343 -14.54 7.85 11.49
N GLY A 344 -15.85 7.99 11.28
CA GLY A 344 -16.65 9.09 11.81
C GLY A 344 -16.47 10.38 11.02
N ASP A 345 -17.17 11.43 11.43
CA ASP A 345 -17.19 12.70 10.70
C ASP A 345 -15.81 13.39 10.73
N ILE A 346 -15.21 13.57 9.54
CA ILE A 346 -13.98 14.30 9.26
C ILE A 346 -14.36 15.73 8.87
N SER A 347 -14.24 16.66 9.83
CA SER A 347 -14.47 18.07 9.57
C SER A 347 -13.18 18.74 9.07
N ILE A 348 -13.21 19.17 7.81
CA ILE A 348 -12.18 20.05 7.26
C ILE A 348 -12.44 21.49 7.71
N ASN A 349 -11.43 22.14 8.29
CA ASN A 349 -11.54 23.54 8.69
C ASN A 349 -11.67 24.45 7.46
N SER A 350 -12.27 25.63 7.63
CA SER A 350 -12.37 26.62 6.55
C SER A 350 -11.00 26.94 5.95
N PRO A 351 -10.86 26.91 4.61
CA PRO A 351 -9.59 27.17 3.95
C PRO A 351 -9.15 28.61 4.19
N TYR A 352 -7.84 28.82 4.31
CA TYR A 352 -7.25 30.15 4.38
C TYR A 352 -6.25 30.38 3.25
N TRP A 353 -6.14 31.63 2.84
CA TRP A 353 -5.20 32.02 1.80
C TRP A 353 -3.76 32.06 2.32
N VAL A 354 -2.87 31.43 1.57
CA VAL A 354 -1.44 31.51 1.82
C VAL A 354 -0.89 32.78 1.18
N SER A 355 -0.30 33.64 2.01
CA SER A 355 0.33 34.89 1.56
C SER A 355 1.59 34.62 0.73
N GLN A 356 2.47 33.74 1.23
CA GLN A 356 3.73 33.33 0.62
C GLN A 356 3.98 31.85 0.90
N SER A 357 3.97 31.02 -0.14
CA SER A 357 4.19 29.56 -0.11
C SER A 357 5.45 29.13 0.67
N VAL A 358 6.62 29.64 0.28
CA VAL A 358 7.91 29.24 0.86
C VAL A 358 8.00 29.54 2.36
N ALA A 359 7.33 30.61 2.82
CA ALA A 359 7.32 30.99 4.23
C ALA A 359 6.53 30.01 5.12
N VAL A 360 5.61 29.24 4.53
CA VAL A 360 4.76 28.26 5.24
C VAL A 360 5.13 26.81 4.91
N GLY A 361 6.28 26.58 4.27
CA GLY A 361 6.81 25.25 4.00
C GLY A 361 6.30 24.59 2.72
N ILE A 362 5.64 25.33 1.83
CA ILE A 362 5.25 24.82 0.50
C ILE A 362 6.45 25.05 -0.45
N PRO A 363 7.10 23.98 -0.97
CA PRO A 363 8.45 24.06 -1.51
C PRO A 363 8.54 24.81 -2.85
N GLU A 364 7.88 24.35 -3.92
CA GLU A 364 7.84 25.00 -5.25
C GLU A 364 6.63 24.46 -6.06
N PRO A 365 6.08 25.20 -7.05
CA PRO A 365 6.49 26.54 -7.47
C PRO A 365 6.14 27.61 -6.43
N GLY A 366 7.05 28.57 -6.22
CA GLY A 366 6.78 29.71 -5.34
C GLY A 366 5.51 30.47 -5.75
N GLY A 367 4.55 30.58 -4.86
CA GLY A 367 3.28 31.28 -5.08
C GLY A 367 2.66 31.88 -3.82
N GLY A 368 1.38 32.23 -3.91
CA GLY A 368 0.60 32.89 -2.85
C GLY A 368 -0.02 34.23 -3.28
N LEU A 369 -0.93 34.76 -2.46
CA LEU A 369 -1.65 36.02 -2.74
C LEU A 369 -0.73 37.24 -2.86
N ASN A 370 0.33 37.28 -2.05
CA ASN A 370 1.28 38.39 -2.04
C ASN A 370 2.60 38.03 -2.72
N TYR A 371 2.64 36.93 -3.48
CA TYR A 371 3.84 36.52 -4.23
C TYR A 371 4.39 37.69 -5.05
N THR A 372 5.70 37.90 -4.99
CA THR A 372 6.36 38.98 -5.72
C THR A 372 7.25 38.41 -6.81
N HIS A 373 7.01 38.83 -8.04
CA HIS A 373 7.82 38.43 -9.19
C HIS A 373 9.21 39.04 -9.08
N ALA A 374 10.25 38.21 -9.24
CA ALA A 374 11.65 38.65 -9.09
C ALA A 374 12.07 39.71 -10.12
N SER A 375 11.46 39.69 -11.32
CA SER A 375 11.64 40.72 -12.34
C SER A 375 10.52 40.67 -13.37
N CYS A 376 9.80 41.79 -13.54
CA CYS A 376 8.96 42.03 -14.71
C CYS A 376 9.68 42.96 -15.69
N PRO A 377 9.53 42.79 -17.01
CA PRO A 377 10.07 43.69 -18.04
C PRO A 377 9.51 45.12 -18.02
N GLU A 378 8.39 45.36 -17.33
CA GLU A 378 7.76 46.67 -17.24
C GLU A 378 8.53 47.66 -16.34
N SER A 379 8.41 48.96 -16.63
CA SER A 379 9.04 50.03 -15.85
C SER A 379 8.13 50.48 -14.69
N LEU A 380 8.33 49.91 -13.51
CA LEU A 380 7.60 50.29 -12.30
C LEU A 380 8.36 51.33 -11.44
N PRO A 381 7.65 52.14 -10.65
CA PRO A 381 8.30 53.04 -9.68
C PRO A 381 9.24 52.26 -8.72
N PRO A 382 10.37 52.85 -8.31
CA PRO A 382 11.28 52.19 -7.38
C PRO A 382 10.59 51.88 -6.04
N GLY A 383 10.70 50.63 -5.58
CA GLY A 383 10.13 50.17 -4.31
C GLY A 383 8.69 49.67 -4.40
N THR A 384 8.13 49.50 -5.60
CA THR A 384 6.84 48.83 -5.83
C THR A 384 7.02 47.31 -5.82
N ASP A 385 6.27 46.62 -4.98
CA ASP A 385 6.16 45.16 -5.01
C ASP A 385 5.34 44.72 -6.23
N VAL A 386 5.87 43.76 -6.99
CA VAL A 386 5.30 43.37 -8.28
C VAL A 386 4.55 42.06 -8.14
N PHE A 387 3.24 42.14 -7.87
CA PHE A 387 2.39 40.98 -7.62
C PHE A 387 1.93 40.25 -8.89
N TYR A 388 1.99 40.91 -10.04
CA TYR A 388 1.66 40.34 -11.36
C TYR A 388 2.43 41.11 -12.43
N CYS A 389 2.80 40.48 -13.54
CA CYS A 389 3.46 41.15 -14.67
C CYS A 389 2.45 41.46 -15.79
N ILE A 390 2.50 42.67 -16.37
CA ILE A 390 1.71 43.01 -17.59
C ILE A 390 2.53 43.02 -18.89
N GLU A 391 3.84 42.81 -18.79
CA GLU A 391 4.76 42.69 -19.93
C GLU A 391 5.64 41.45 -19.79
N GLY A 392 6.05 40.87 -20.92
CA GLY A 392 6.93 39.72 -20.96
C GLY A 392 6.25 38.41 -21.33
N PRO A 393 7.03 37.32 -21.42
CA PRO A 393 6.54 36.02 -21.86
C PRO A 393 5.54 35.39 -20.87
N ASN A 394 5.65 35.72 -19.59
CA ASN A 394 4.85 35.17 -18.49
C ASN A 394 3.86 36.22 -17.93
N ALA A 395 3.53 37.24 -18.72
CA ALA A 395 2.65 38.30 -18.27
C ALA A 395 1.23 37.75 -18.01
N MET A 396 0.71 38.01 -16.82
CA MET A 396 -0.62 37.57 -16.37
C MET A 396 -0.85 36.05 -16.43
N ASP A 397 0.21 35.24 -16.43
CA ASP A 397 0.08 33.79 -16.58
C ASP A 397 -0.26 33.08 -15.25
N GLY A 398 -0.42 31.76 -15.33
CA GLY A 398 -0.71 30.90 -14.19
C GLY A 398 0.53 30.27 -13.54
N SER A 399 1.75 30.69 -13.87
CA SER A 399 2.99 29.96 -13.53
C SER A 399 3.30 29.89 -12.03
N HIS A 400 2.84 30.88 -11.27
CA HIS A 400 3.02 30.97 -9.82
C HIS A 400 1.64 30.86 -9.14
N PRO A 401 1.25 29.70 -8.59
CA PRO A 401 -0.11 29.46 -8.11
C PRO A 401 -0.55 30.40 -6.97
N ILE A 402 -1.87 30.49 -6.76
CA ILE A 402 -2.42 30.95 -5.48
C ILE A 402 -2.72 29.74 -4.62
N TYR A 403 -2.22 29.74 -3.39
CA TYR A 403 -2.41 28.61 -2.49
C TYR A 403 -3.52 28.88 -1.48
N LEU A 404 -4.43 27.90 -1.37
CA LEU A 404 -5.36 27.74 -0.26
C LEU A 404 -4.87 26.57 0.59
N ARG A 405 -4.95 26.70 1.91
CA ARG A 405 -4.62 25.62 2.83
C ARG A 405 -5.74 25.39 3.82
N ALA A 406 -6.06 24.13 4.07
CA ALA A 406 -7.01 23.70 5.08
C ALA A 406 -6.43 22.50 5.84
N THR A 407 -6.88 22.30 7.07
CA THR A 407 -6.52 21.12 7.86
C THR A 407 -7.78 20.52 8.47
N SER A 408 -7.80 19.22 8.69
CA SER A 408 -8.90 18.56 9.39
C SER A 408 -8.80 18.72 10.92
N ASN A 409 -9.85 18.33 11.64
CA ASN A 409 -9.69 17.84 13.02
C ASN A 409 -8.94 16.49 13.03
N THR A 410 -8.45 16.08 14.20
CA THR A 410 -7.92 14.73 14.37
C THR A 410 -9.07 13.71 14.41
N PHE A 411 -8.85 12.53 13.83
CA PHE A 411 -9.79 11.40 13.82
C PHE A 411 -9.04 10.07 13.97
N ASN A 412 -9.78 8.98 14.18
CA ASN A 412 -9.21 7.63 14.23
C ASN A 412 -9.32 7.02 12.84
N LEU A 413 -8.19 6.61 12.26
CA LEU A 413 -8.16 5.90 11.00
C LEU A 413 -7.03 4.88 11.04
N HIS A 414 -7.40 3.61 10.97
CA HIS A 414 -6.46 2.50 10.92
C HIS A 414 -6.24 2.10 9.46
N LEU A 415 -4.98 1.89 9.07
CA LEU A 415 -4.69 1.49 7.69
C LEU A 415 -5.33 0.14 7.32
N LEU A 416 -5.45 -0.75 8.30
CA LEU A 416 -6.12 -2.03 8.13
C LEU A 416 -7.58 -1.85 7.64
N ASP A 417 -8.28 -0.82 8.09
CA ASP A 417 -9.67 -0.58 7.67
C ASP A 417 -9.74 -0.16 6.20
N LEU A 418 -8.77 0.62 5.71
CA LEU A 418 -8.64 0.94 4.28
C LEU A 418 -8.40 -0.33 3.45
N LEU A 419 -7.53 -1.23 3.93
CA LEU A 419 -7.22 -2.49 3.23
C LEU A 419 -8.42 -3.45 3.20
N LYS A 420 -9.18 -3.54 4.29
CA LYS A 420 -10.37 -4.42 4.37
C LYS A 420 -11.46 -4.03 3.38
N GLN A 421 -11.55 -2.76 2.96
CA GLN A 421 -12.55 -2.31 1.99
C GLN A 421 -12.20 -2.68 0.55
N GLU A 422 -10.92 -2.77 0.22
CA GLU A 422 -10.47 -3.11 -1.13
C GLU A 422 -10.37 -4.61 -1.37
N VAL A 423 -10.20 -5.40 -0.31
CA VAL A 423 -10.07 -6.86 -0.42
C VAL A 423 -11.41 -7.55 -0.16
N ASN A 424 -11.95 -8.20 -1.19
CA ASN A 424 -13.16 -9.01 -1.04
C ASN A 424 -12.83 -10.35 -0.35
N ASP A 425 -13.19 -10.47 0.92
CA ASP A 425 -13.00 -11.70 1.69
C ASP A 425 -14.27 -12.54 1.80
N SER A 426 -14.30 -13.67 1.08
CA SER A 426 -15.37 -14.66 1.24
C SER A 426 -15.22 -15.58 2.45
N SER A 427 -14.04 -15.60 3.09
CA SER A 427 -13.71 -16.49 4.22
C SER A 427 -14.03 -15.90 5.59
N GLY A 428 -14.16 -14.57 5.68
CA GLY A 428 -14.37 -13.84 6.94
C GLY A 428 -13.13 -13.74 7.83
N ILE A 429 -11.96 -14.14 7.35
CA ILE A 429 -10.66 -14.01 8.02
C ILE A 429 -10.27 -12.54 8.18
N LEU A 430 -10.46 -11.71 7.15
CA LEU A 430 -10.20 -10.27 7.21
C LEU A 430 -11.07 -9.56 8.25
N ASP A 431 -12.28 -10.06 8.55
CA ASP A 431 -13.13 -9.45 9.56
C ASP A 431 -12.56 -9.59 10.98
N VAL A 432 -11.87 -10.71 11.27
CA VAL A 432 -11.32 -11.01 12.60
C VAL A 432 -9.85 -10.59 12.79
N ILE A 433 -9.17 -10.21 11.71
CA ILE A 433 -7.82 -9.64 11.76
C ILE A 433 -7.88 -8.27 12.43
N GLU A 434 -7.03 -8.10 13.44
CA GLU A 434 -6.78 -6.84 14.14
C GLU A 434 -5.50 -6.17 13.61
N GLU A 435 -5.31 -4.89 13.91
CA GLU A 435 -4.11 -4.15 13.49
C GLU A 435 -2.82 -4.79 14.02
N SER A 436 -2.88 -5.34 15.24
CA SER A 436 -1.73 -6.04 15.83
C SER A 436 -1.36 -7.31 15.07
N ASP A 437 -2.31 -7.95 14.38
CA ASP A 437 -2.06 -9.10 13.52
C ASP A 437 -1.45 -8.66 12.19
N LEU A 438 -2.00 -7.61 11.55
CA LEU A 438 -1.44 -7.06 10.31
C LEU A 438 0.02 -6.64 10.52
N ARG A 439 0.33 -6.00 11.65
CA ARG A 439 1.70 -5.69 12.02
C ARG A 439 2.59 -6.94 12.09
N LYS A 440 2.14 -7.99 12.77
CA LYS A 440 2.89 -9.26 12.84
C LYS A 440 3.03 -9.92 11.47
N LEU A 441 2.01 -9.84 10.61
CA LEU A 441 2.07 -10.34 9.24
C LEU A 441 3.16 -9.61 8.44
N LEU A 442 3.23 -8.28 8.50
CA LEU A 442 4.31 -7.52 7.84
C LEU A 442 5.69 -7.81 8.47
N ASP A 443 5.74 -7.95 9.80
CA ASP A 443 6.95 -8.34 10.52
C ASP A 443 7.40 -9.77 10.16
N SER A 444 6.55 -10.61 9.57
CA SER A 444 6.91 -11.97 9.12
C SER A 444 7.70 -12.02 7.81
N GLY A 445 7.90 -10.86 7.14
CA GLY A 445 8.48 -10.80 5.80
C GLY A 445 7.44 -10.64 4.69
N LEU A 446 6.16 -10.48 5.03
CA LEU A 446 5.10 -10.22 4.06
C LEU A 446 5.31 -8.83 3.43
N THR A 447 5.33 -8.81 2.11
CA THR A 447 5.32 -7.59 1.30
C THR A 447 4.07 -7.58 0.43
N ILE A 448 3.43 -6.42 0.34
CA ILE A 448 2.21 -6.23 -0.44
C ILE A 448 2.47 -5.08 -1.40
N ASP A 449 2.43 -5.37 -2.69
CA ASP A 449 2.46 -4.38 -3.76
C ASP A 449 1.09 -4.37 -4.44
N THR A 450 0.40 -3.24 -4.46
CA THR A 450 -0.95 -3.14 -5.05
C THR A 450 -1.18 -1.80 -5.70
N GLU A 451 -2.08 -1.73 -6.68
CA GLU A 451 -2.66 -0.45 -7.09
C GLU A 451 -3.87 -0.14 -6.19
N PHE A 452 -3.94 1.06 -5.61
CA PHE A 452 -4.97 1.47 -4.66
C PHE A 452 -5.54 2.85 -5.00
N GLY A 453 -6.81 3.06 -4.65
CA GLY A 453 -7.31 4.41 -4.43
C GLY A 453 -7.83 5.13 -5.67
N GLN A 454 -7.97 4.48 -6.84
CA GLN A 454 -8.52 5.17 -8.02
C GLN A 454 -9.90 5.77 -7.75
N ASN A 455 -10.81 5.00 -7.14
CA ASN A 455 -12.14 5.51 -6.77
C ASN A 455 -12.07 6.56 -5.65
N LEU A 456 -11.19 6.37 -4.67
CA LEU A 456 -10.98 7.30 -3.56
C LEU A 456 -10.51 8.68 -4.08
N LEU A 457 -9.46 8.70 -4.90
CA LEU A 457 -8.87 9.93 -5.43
C LEU A 457 -9.81 10.61 -6.45
N GLN A 458 -10.56 9.84 -7.25
CA GLN A 458 -11.56 10.41 -8.17
C GLN A 458 -12.71 11.09 -7.44
N ASN A 459 -13.18 10.52 -6.32
CA ASN A 459 -14.24 11.13 -5.52
C ASN A 459 -13.79 12.44 -4.83
N MET A 460 -12.48 12.60 -4.59
CA MET A 460 -11.91 13.83 -4.03
C MET A 460 -11.89 15.00 -5.03
N ILE A 461 -12.01 14.74 -6.35
CA ILE A 461 -12.01 15.76 -7.39
C ILE A 461 -13.45 16.01 -7.87
N PRO A 462 -14.07 17.14 -7.53
CA PRO A 462 -15.41 17.46 -8.02
C PRO A 462 -15.42 17.80 -9.52
N GLU A 463 -16.53 17.48 -10.17
CA GLU A 463 -16.76 17.78 -11.59
C GLU A 463 -16.74 19.29 -11.93
N SER A 464 -16.89 20.17 -10.94
CA SER A 464 -16.92 21.63 -11.11
C SER A 464 -15.53 22.29 -11.15
N LEU A 465 -14.46 21.54 -10.89
CA LEU A 465 -13.09 22.06 -11.02
C LEU A 465 -12.60 22.01 -12.48
N PRO A 466 -11.73 22.96 -12.88
CA PRO A 466 -10.92 22.79 -14.09
C PRO A 466 -10.04 21.53 -14.00
N ALA A 467 -9.32 21.22 -15.07
CA ALA A 467 -8.39 20.09 -15.10
C ALA A 467 -7.48 20.09 -13.86
N THR A 468 -7.61 19.05 -13.03
CA THR A 468 -7.01 18.95 -11.70
C THR A 468 -6.00 17.81 -11.64
N GLU A 469 -4.86 18.06 -10.98
CA GLU A 469 -3.89 17.04 -10.58
C GLU A 469 -3.93 16.90 -9.06
N LEU A 470 -4.22 15.71 -8.56
CA LEU A 470 -4.33 15.41 -7.14
C LEU A 470 -3.15 14.52 -6.73
N THR A 471 -2.42 14.97 -5.71
CA THR A 471 -1.35 14.20 -5.07
C THR A 471 -1.77 13.86 -3.64
N LEU A 472 -1.89 12.57 -3.31
CA LEU A 472 -2.11 12.10 -1.95
C LEU A 472 -0.79 11.55 -1.39
N GLU A 473 -0.23 12.22 -0.39
CA GLU A 473 0.85 11.70 0.42
C GLU A 473 0.28 11.03 1.67
N LEU A 474 0.49 9.72 1.79
CA LEU A 474 0.14 8.94 2.96
C LEU A 474 1.37 8.75 3.83
N ILE A 475 1.43 9.41 4.99
CA ILE A 475 2.50 9.17 5.97
C ILE A 475 2.12 7.94 6.79
N MET A 476 2.96 6.90 6.72
CA MET A 476 2.68 5.62 7.35
C MET A 476 2.96 5.62 8.86
N PRO A 477 2.29 4.75 9.64
CA PRO A 477 2.65 4.53 11.03
C PRO A 477 4.04 3.92 11.17
N MET A 478 4.70 4.12 12.32
CA MET A 478 6.09 3.68 12.54
C MET A 478 6.33 2.16 12.39
N TRP A 479 5.27 1.35 12.44
CA TRP A 479 5.36 -0.10 12.28
C TRP A 479 5.28 -0.56 10.81
N MET A 480 5.13 0.38 9.87
CA MET A 480 5.06 0.12 8.42
C MET A 480 5.98 1.06 7.64
N GLN A 481 6.45 0.60 6.48
CA GLN A 481 7.15 1.40 5.49
C GLN A 481 6.81 0.91 4.08
N ALA A 482 7.15 1.71 3.07
CA ALA A 482 7.13 1.28 1.69
C ALA A 482 8.16 0.15 1.49
N ALA A 483 7.96 -0.73 0.51
CA ALA A 483 8.94 -1.78 0.21
C ALA A 483 10.31 -1.20 -0.21
N THR A 484 10.34 0.06 -0.67
CA THR A 484 11.55 0.84 -0.95
C THR A 484 12.29 1.32 0.30
N GLY A 485 11.66 1.26 1.47
CA GLY A 485 12.16 1.76 2.76
C GLY A 485 11.75 3.20 3.08
N GLU A 486 10.85 3.81 2.31
CA GLU A 486 10.32 5.15 2.57
C GLU A 486 9.19 5.12 3.61
N SER A 487 9.05 6.20 4.39
CA SER A 487 8.02 6.33 5.44
C SER A 487 6.71 6.95 4.97
N SER A 488 6.64 7.36 3.70
CA SER A 488 5.40 7.82 3.07
C SER A 488 5.22 7.16 1.70
N ILE A 489 3.97 7.09 1.28
CA ILE A 489 3.55 6.63 -0.06
C ILE A 489 2.93 7.84 -0.77
N ILE A 490 3.25 8.04 -2.04
CA ILE A 490 2.74 9.15 -2.84
C ILE A 490 1.90 8.57 -3.98
N LEU A 491 0.63 8.93 -4.01
CA LEU A 491 -0.31 8.60 -5.09
C LEU A 491 -0.62 9.86 -5.89
N VAL A 492 -0.67 9.74 -7.21
CA VAL A 492 -0.97 10.87 -8.09
C VAL A 492 -2.05 10.50 -9.10
N GLU A 493 -3.20 11.18 -9.02
CA GLU A 493 -4.29 11.11 -9.99
C GLU A 493 -4.24 12.36 -10.88
N ARG A 494 -4.21 12.17 -12.20
CA ARG A 494 -4.11 13.27 -13.17
C ARG A 494 -5.32 13.27 -14.09
N SER A 495 -6.00 14.41 -14.18
CA SER A 495 -7.06 14.60 -15.20
C SER A 495 -6.55 14.34 -16.63
N ASN A 496 -5.27 14.67 -16.89
CA ASN A 496 -4.61 14.40 -18.15
C ASN A 496 -3.19 13.86 -17.89
N GLY A 497 -2.95 12.57 -18.11
CA GLY A 497 -1.64 11.95 -17.88
C GLY A 497 -1.73 10.45 -17.64
N ALA A 498 -0.62 9.86 -17.20
CA ALA A 498 -0.66 8.55 -16.54
C ALA A 498 -0.74 8.78 -15.04
N ASP A 499 -1.58 8.00 -14.36
CA ASP A 499 -1.70 8.02 -12.90
C ASP A 499 -0.57 7.20 -12.27
N ASP A 500 -0.25 7.49 -11.02
CA ASP A 500 0.66 6.69 -10.20
C ASP A 500 -0.08 6.28 -8.94
N LEU A 501 -0.63 5.06 -8.97
CA LEU A 501 -1.49 4.52 -7.92
C LEU A 501 -0.83 3.35 -7.18
N SER A 502 0.48 3.18 -7.37
CA SER A 502 1.22 2.06 -6.82
C SER A 502 1.50 2.23 -5.33
N ILE A 503 1.04 1.28 -4.53
CA ILE A 503 1.34 1.15 -3.11
C ILE A 503 2.26 -0.05 -2.93
N SER A 504 3.28 0.14 -2.11
CA SER A 504 4.08 -0.95 -1.57
C SER A 504 4.08 -0.86 -0.05
N MET A 505 3.95 -1.99 0.64
CA MET A 505 3.89 -2.06 2.10
C MET A 505 4.78 -3.20 2.62
N ALA A 506 5.56 -2.90 3.64
CA ALA A 506 6.46 -3.84 4.31
C ALA A 506 6.68 -3.44 5.79
N GLY A 507 7.11 -4.38 6.62
CA GLY A 507 7.56 -4.10 7.98
C GLY A 507 8.99 -3.52 8.00
N PRO A 508 9.30 -2.50 8.82
CA PRO A 508 10.64 -1.89 8.87
C PRO A 508 11.73 -2.79 9.44
N GLY A 509 11.35 -3.85 10.16
CA GLY A 509 12.25 -4.85 10.74
C GLY A 509 11.81 -6.28 10.42
N ALA A 510 11.26 -6.50 9.23
CA ALA A 510 10.68 -7.77 8.85
C ALA A 510 11.67 -8.94 8.97
N TYR A 511 11.14 -10.11 9.35
CA TYR A 511 11.85 -11.38 9.46
C TYR A 511 12.60 -11.69 8.17
N ASN A 512 13.84 -12.16 8.31
CA ASN A 512 14.70 -12.52 7.20
C ASN A 512 15.05 -14.02 7.27
N PRO A 513 14.59 -14.84 6.32
CA PRO A 513 14.86 -16.28 6.32
C PRO A 513 16.33 -16.63 6.06
N ARG A 514 17.17 -15.67 5.65
CA ARG A 514 18.58 -15.89 5.28
C ARG A 514 19.51 -15.91 6.49
N HIS A 515 19.14 -16.70 7.49
CA HIS A 515 19.97 -17.01 8.64
C HIS A 515 19.90 -18.51 8.93
N ALA A 516 21.00 -19.03 9.48
CA ALA A 516 21.11 -20.42 9.90
C ALA A 516 20.40 -20.62 11.24
N ILE A 517 19.70 -21.75 11.38
CA ILE A 517 19.06 -22.15 12.63
C ILE A 517 20.04 -23.02 13.40
N LEU A 518 20.27 -22.67 14.66
CA LEU A 518 21.25 -23.32 15.51
C LEU A 518 20.54 -24.03 16.68
N ASP A 519 21.08 -25.16 17.11
CA ASP A 519 20.68 -25.82 18.34
C ASP A 519 21.17 -25.07 19.59
N SER A 520 20.84 -25.59 20.78
CA SER A 520 21.26 -24.99 22.06
C SER A 520 22.78 -25.04 22.31
N GLU A 521 23.52 -25.85 21.56
CA GLU A 521 24.98 -26.01 21.65
C GLU A 521 25.72 -25.18 20.59
N GLY A 522 24.99 -24.55 19.67
CA GLY A 522 25.51 -23.76 18.57
C GLY A 522 25.85 -24.56 17.31
N ASN A 523 25.40 -25.81 17.20
CA ASN A 523 25.50 -26.58 15.97
C ASN A 523 24.38 -26.19 15.00
N GLU A 524 24.69 -26.21 13.72
CA GLU A 524 23.75 -25.85 12.66
C GLU A 524 22.75 -26.97 12.40
N ILE A 525 21.46 -26.68 12.59
CA ILE A 525 20.33 -27.56 12.24
C ILE A 525 20.01 -27.37 10.76
N CYS A 526 19.87 -26.12 10.34
CA CYS A 526 19.55 -25.72 8.98
C CYS A 526 20.41 -24.53 8.56
N SER A 527 20.87 -24.55 7.30
CA SER A 527 21.72 -23.50 6.78
C SER A 527 20.94 -22.26 6.36
N ALA A 528 21.69 -21.22 6.00
CA ALA A 528 21.11 -20.00 5.43
C ALA A 528 20.84 -20.11 3.91
N ASP A 529 21.19 -21.25 3.29
CA ASP A 529 21.02 -21.46 1.85
C ASP A 529 19.54 -21.65 1.49
N GLU A 530 19.16 -21.18 0.30
CA GLU A 530 17.76 -21.15 -0.17
C GLU A 530 17.15 -22.54 -0.39
N VAL A 531 18.00 -23.53 -0.66
CA VAL A 531 17.62 -24.95 -0.69
C VAL A 531 17.20 -25.48 0.69
N ASP A 532 17.64 -24.81 1.77
CA ASP A 532 17.39 -25.19 3.17
C ASP A 532 16.41 -24.23 3.86
N TRP A 533 15.62 -23.48 3.08
CA TRP A 533 14.65 -22.55 3.66
C TRP A 533 13.49 -23.25 4.36
N SER A 534 13.12 -24.46 3.96
CA SER A 534 12.33 -25.35 4.80
C SER A 534 13.23 -26.01 5.85
N CYS A 535 12.88 -25.85 7.13
CA CYS A 535 13.63 -26.43 8.24
C CYS A 535 12.71 -27.24 9.14
N ILE A 536 12.74 -28.56 8.93
CA ILE A 536 12.00 -29.56 9.69
C ILE A 536 13.01 -30.60 10.20
N ASN A 537 13.16 -30.67 11.52
CA ASN A 537 14.08 -31.60 12.16
C ASN A 537 13.31 -32.78 12.77
N LEU A 538 13.67 -34.00 12.39
CA LEU A 538 13.16 -35.27 12.89
C LEU A 538 14.25 -35.96 13.71
N ASP A 539 14.02 -36.08 15.00
CA ASP A 539 14.84 -36.87 15.90
C ASP A 539 14.11 -38.18 16.23
N VAL A 540 14.75 -39.32 16.01
CA VAL A 540 14.18 -40.64 16.29
C VAL A 540 15.09 -41.39 17.25
N GLU A 541 14.55 -41.86 18.37
CA GLU A 541 15.24 -42.68 19.35
C GLU A 541 14.52 -44.02 19.52
N PHE A 542 15.27 -45.10 19.39
CA PHE A 542 14.85 -46.46 19.68
C PHE A 542 15.72 -47.06 20.78
N ASP A 543 15.13 -47.27 21.96
CA ASP A 543 15.83 -47.78 23.13
C ASP A 543 15.39 -49.23 23.40
N VAL A 544 16.32 -50.18 23.27
CA VAL A 544 16.12 -51.57 23.66
C VAL A 544 16.63 -51.79 25.08
N SER A 545 15.72 -51.78 26.06
CA SER A 545 16.07 -51.86 27.48
C SER A 545 16.53 -53.27 27.90
N ASP A 546 15.87 -54.33 27.42
CA ASP A 546 16.17 -55.71 27.80
C ASP A 546 15.89 -56.70 26.65
N LEU A 547 16.66 -57.79 26.61
CA LEU A 547 16.50 -58.89 25.66
C LEU A 547 16.66 -60.22 26.39
N ASN A 548 15.55 -60.90 26.68
CA ASN A 548 15.54 -62.18 27.39
C ASN A 548 15.34 -63.35 26.43
N PHE A 549 16.08 -64.44 26.64
CA PHE A 549 15.91 -65.67 25.88
C PHE A 549 15.22 -66.72 26.76
N ASN A 550 14.04 -67.18 26.36
CA ASN A 550 13.34 -68.22 27.09
C ASN A 550 14.02 -69.58 26.85
N GLU A 551 14.38 -70.30 27.92
CA GLU A 551 15.28 -71.46 27.81
C GLU A 551 14.57 -72.80 27.53
N TRP A 552 13.26 -72.87 27.72
CA TRP A 552 12.49 -74.13 27.59
C TRP A 552 11.59 -74.18 26.35
N GLY A 553 11.41 -73.05 25.68
CA GLY A 553 10.81 -72.92 24.34
C GLY A 553 11.68 -72.00 23.49
N PRO A 554 11.63 -72.09 22.16
CA PRO A 554 12.37 -71.18 21.29
C PRO A 554 11.67 -69.81 21.23
N SER A 555 11.55 -69.09 22.36
CA SER A 555 11.01 -67.73 22.45
C SER A 555 12.00 -66.72 23.04
N ILE A 556 11.81 -65.46 22.68
CA ILE A 556 12.65 -64.31 23.01
C ILE A 556 11.72 -63.18 23.43
N ASP A 557 12.00 -62.54 24.55
CA ASP A 557 11.26 -61.36 25.01
C ASP A 557 12.15 -60.14 24.76
N LEU A 558 11.71 -59.27 23.86
CA LEU A 558 12.34 -57.98 23.59
C LEU A 558 11.56 -56.90 24.33
N THR A 559 12.21 -56.15 25.21
CA THR A 559 11.62 -54.95 25.82
C THR A 559 12.26 -53.72 25.20
N ALA A 560 11.44 -52.86 24.60
CA ALA A 560 11.89 -51.67 23.90
C ALA A 560 10.95 -50.48 24.12
N SER A 561 11.47 -49.28 23.89
CA SER A 561 10.69 -48.06 23.81
C SER A 561 11.10 -47.26 22.57
N PHE A 562 10.19 -46.42 22.10
CA PHE A 562 10.40 -45.61 20.90
C PHE A 562 9.95 -44.19 21.17
N SER A 563 10.74 -43.20 20.75
CA SER A 563 10.33 -41.81 20.69
C SER A 563 10.76 -41.19 19.38
N ALA A 564 9.89 -40.39 18.79
CA ALA A 564 10.21 -39.57 17.64
C ALA A 564 9.70 -38.15 17.89
N THR A 565 10.50 -37.15 17.56
CA THR A 565 10.18 -35.73 17.73
C THR A 565 10.40 -35.01 16.41
N ILE A 566 9.37 -34.29 15.95
CA ILE A 566 9.40 -33.43 14.77
C ILE A 566 9.33 -31.99 15.24
N ASP A 567 10.37 -31.22 14.91
CA ASP A 567 10.50 -29.79 15.18
C ASP A 567 10.36 -29.01 13.87
N VAL A 568 9.27 -28.26 13.72
CA VAL A 568 9.01 -27.40 12.56
C VAL A 568 9.41 -25.97 12.90
N TYR A 569 10.50 -25.49 12.27
CA TYR A 569 11.02 -24.14 12.46
C TYR A 569 10.44 -23.16 11.44
N ARG A 570 10.47 -23.53 10.16
CA ARG A 570 9.95 -22.72 9.05
C ARG A 570 9.72 -23.56 7.80
N ILE A 571 8.77 -23.16 6.95
CA ILE A 571 8.37 -23.90 5.74
C ILE A 571 8.45 -22.96 4.53
N LYS A 572 9.20 -23.35 3.49
CA LYS A 572 9.28 -22.62 2.22
C LYS A 572 7.94 -22.69 1.50
N ILE A 573 7.48 -21.57 0.95
CA ILE A 573 6.27 -21.55 0.13
C ILE A 573 6.62 -22.01 -1.29
N PRO A 574 5.89 -22.99 -1.88
CA PRO A 574 6.12 -23.40 -3.26
C PRO A 574 5.94 -22.23 -4.25
N ASP A 575 6.76 -22.19 -5.30
CA ASP A 575 6.68 -21.15 -6.33
C ASP A 575 5.30 -21.09 -7.00
N GLU A 576 4.63 -22.24 -7.16
CA GLU A 576 3.26 -22.28 -7.72
C GLU A 576 2.22 -21.56 -6.85
N VAL A 577 2.43 -21.56 -5.53
CA VAL A 577 1.57 -20.85 -4.58
C VAL A 577 1.92 -19.35 -4.61
N LEU A 578 3.20 -19.00 -4.67
CA LEU A 578 3.66 -17.61 -4.83
C LEU A 578 3.13 -16.99 -6.13
N ASP A 579 3.10 -17.73 -7.23
CA ASP A 579 2.54 -17.24 -8.49
C ASP A 579 1.01 -17.06 -8.43
N LYS A 580 0.30 -17.86 -7.63
CA LYS A 580 -1.14 -17.64 -7.35
C LYS A 580 -1.40 -16.43 -6.46
N MET A 581 -0.40 -16.00 -5.68
CA MET A 581 -0.45 -14.76 -4.88
C MET A 581 -0.17 -13.50 -5.72
N LYS A 582 0.09 -13.66 -7.02
CA LYS A 582 0.16 -12.57 -8.00
C LYS A 582 -1.16 -12.50 -8.76
N SER A 583 -1.87 -11.40 -8.59
CA SER A 583 -3.04 -11.02 -9.40
C SER A 583 -2.68 -9.84 -10.31
N ASP A 584 -3.56 -9.48 -11.24
CA ASP A 584 -3.28 -8.43 -12.23
C ASP A 584 -2.85 -7.08 -11.60
N ASN A 585 -3.41 -6.72 -10.43
CA ASN A 585 -3.16 -5.43 -9.76
C ASN A 585 -2.57 -5.55 -8.34
N THR A 586 -2.42 -6.76 -7.80
CA THR A 586 -1.94 -6.99 -6.43
C THR A 586 -0.98 -8.16 -6.41
N THR A 587 0.21 -7.93 -5.88
CA THR A 587 1.26 -8.92 -5.65
C THR A 587 1.48 -9.04 -4.15
N VAL A 588 1.23 -10.22 -3.59
CA VAL A 588 1.59 -10.54 -2.21
C VAL A 588 2.80 -11.46 -2.26
N ALA A 589 3.88 -11.09 -1.58
CA ALA A 589 5.10 -11.87 -1.55
C ALA A 589 5.52 -12.19 -0.11
N LEU A 590 5.74 -13.48 0.14
CA LEU A 590 6.24 -14.05 1.37
C LEU A 590 7.06 -15.30 1.00
N GLU A 591 8.36 -15.33 1.26
CA GLU A 591 9.22 -16.43 0.79
C GLU A 591 9.07 -17.71 1.64
N VAL A 592 8.88 -17.53 2.95
CA VAL A 592 8.91 -18.62 3.95
C VAL A 592 7.90 -18.33 5.06
N ILE A 593 7.28 -19.38 5.61
CA ILE A 593 6.39 -19.32 6.76
C ILE A 593 7.18 -19.75 8.01
N PRO A 594 7.61 -18.82 8.89
CA PRO A 594 8.23 -19.16 10.15
C PRO A 594 7.21 -19.73 11.15
N SER A 595 7.67 -20.47 12.17
CA SER A 595 6.82 -21.11 13.17
C SER A 595 5.89 -20.14 13.90
N ASP A 596 6.35 -18.92 14.19
CA ASP A 596 5.50 -17.88 14.79
C ASP A 596 4.37 -17.40 13.86
N LEU A 597 4.57 -17.43 12.54
CA LEU A 597 3.51 -17.11 11.58
C LEU A 597 2.44 -18.21 11.54
N ILE A 598 2.82 -19.48 11.71
CA ILE A 598 1.87 -20.59 11.87
C ILE A 598 1.03 -20.41 13.14
N ARG A 599 1.68 -20.03 14.25
CA ARG A 599 0.98 -19.70 15.51
C ARG A 599 0.01 -18.54 15.35
N LEU A 600 0.41 -17.50 14.60
CA LEU A 600 -0.47 -16.37 14.28
C LEU A 600 -1.67 -16.80 13.45
N GLY A 601 -1.47 -17.70 12.48
CA GLY A 601 -2.56 -18.30 11.71
C GLY A 601 -3.61 -18.94 12.61
N PHE A 602 -3.18 -19.78 13.57
CA PHE A 602 -4.08 -20.41 14.54
C PHE A 602 -4.76 -19.41 15.49
N ASP A 603 -4.05 -18.37 15.94
CA ASP A 603 -4.61 -17.33 16.81
C ASP A 603 -5.69 -16.49 16.11
N ILE A 604 -5.51 -16.20 14.80
CA ILE A 604 -6.51 -15.53 13.97
C ILE A 604 -7.73 -16.44 13.76
N THR A 605 -7.53 -17.70 13.42
CA THR A 605 -8.64 -18.63 13.16
C THR A 605 -9.40 -19.03 14.42
N ASP A 606 -8.76 -19.01 15.60
CA ASP A 606 -9.42 -19.17 16.90
C ASP A 606 -10.48 -18.08 17.17
N ARG A 607 -10.37 -16.91 16.52
CA ARG A 607 -11.35 -15.82 16.61
C ARG A 607 -12.52 -15.94 15.63
N LEU A 608 -12.43 -16.85 14.64
CA LEU A 608 -13.51 -17.06 13.67
C LEU A 608 -14.72 -17.73 14.32
N ALA A 609 -15.91 -17.31 13.89
CA ALA A 609 -17.15 -17.95 14.32
C ALA A 609 -17.30 -19.37 13.77
N GLU A 610 -16.83 -19.60 12.54
CA GLU A 610 -16.79 -20.89 11.85
C GLU A 610 -15.36 -21.10 11.31
N PRO A 611 -14.46 -21.71 12.10
CA PRO A 611 -13.09 -21.96 11.67
C PRO A 611 -13.04 -22.93 10.48
N PRO A 612 -12.04 -22.81 9.58
CA PRO A 612 -11.85 -23.75 8.49
C PRO A 612 -11.60 -25.17 9.02
N THR A 613 -12.22 -26.15 8.38
CA THR A 613 -12.04 -27.58 8.68
C THR A 613 -11.58 -28.32 7.45
N ASP A 614 -10.64 -29.23 7.62
CA ASP A 614 -10.18 -30.16 6.58
C ASP A 614 -10.30 -31.62 7.06
N GLU A 615 -10.25 -32.58 6.15
CA GLU A 615 -10.24 -34.01 6.45
C GLU A 615 -8.91 -34.63 6.05
N ILE A 616 -8.17 -35.13 7.04
CA ILE A 616 -6.87 -35.77 6.81
C ILE A 616 -7.07 -37.28 6.73
N ASP A 617 -6.64 -37.87 5.61
CA ASP A 617 -6.62 -39.32 5.40
C ASP A 617 -5.39 -39.92 6.13
N ILE A 618 -5.64 -40.86 7.05
CA ILE A 618 -4.61 -41.59 7.81
C ILE A 618 -4.50 -43.05 7.30
N GLY A 619 -5.01 -43.32 6.09
CA GLY A 619 -4.95 -44.60 5.41
C GLY A 619 -6.20 -45.46 5.64
N ASP A 620 -6.03 -46.67 6.18
CA ASP A 620 -7.10 -47.67 6.33
C ASP A 620 -8.17 -47.33 7.42
N SER A 621 -8.15 -46.13 7.99
CA SER A 621 -9.04 -45.63 9.04
C SER A 621 -10.09 -44.64 8.51
N GLU A 622 -11.01 -44.19 9.37
CA GLU A 622 -11.86 -43.04 9.03
C GLU A 622 -11.00 -41.78 8.93
N ASN A 623 -11.32 -40.90 7.96
CA ASN A 623 -10.69 -39.58 7.85
C ASN A 623 -10.81 -38.84 9.19
N VAL A 624 -9.72 -38.23 9.64
CA VAL A 624 -9.74 -37.43 10.85
C VAL A 624 -9.99 -35.98 10.45
N SER A 625 -11.10 -35.44 10.95
CA SER A 625 -11.39 -34.01 10.80
C SER A 625 -10.38 -33.18 11.58
N PHE A 626 -9.75 -32.23 10.90
CA PHE A 626 -8.85 -31.25 11.45
C PHE A 626 -9.50 -29.87 11.38
N GLU A 627 -9.73 -29.25 12.53
CA GLU A 627 -10.16 -27.85 12.60
C GLU A 627 -8.90 -26.99 12.72
N MET A 628 -8.76 -25.99 11.85
CA MET A 628 -7.59 -25.11 11.79
C MET A 628 -7.63 -24.10 12.93
N THR A 629 -7.58 -24.56 14.17
CA THR A 629 -7.57 -23.78 15.41
C THR A 629 -6.49 -24.32 16.33
N THR A 630 -6.04 -23.54 17.33
CA THR A 630 -5.04 -24.01 18.30
C THR A 630 -5.51 -25.30 18.95
N LYS A 631 -6.77 -25.28 19.41
CA LYS A 631 -7.41 -26.45 20.04
C LYS A 631 -7.68 -27.57 19.04
N GLY A 632 -8.12 -27.26 17.82
CA GLY A 632 -8.36 -28.24 16.78
C GLY A 632 -7.10 -29.01 16.40
N PHE A 633 -5.94 -28.35 16.39
CA PHE A 633 -4.64 -28.99 16.16
C PHE A 633 -4.19 -29.84 17.36
N GLU A 634 -4.37 -29.37 18.59
CA GLU A 634 -4.14 -30.18 19.80
C GLU A 634 -5.02 -31.44 19.83
N ASP A 635 -6.31 -31.31 19.50
CA ASP A 635 -7.27 -32.41 19.43
C ASP A 635 -6.92 -33.38 18.29
N PHE A 636 -6.49 -32.87 17.13
CA PHE A 636 -6.00 -33.68 16.01
C PHE A 636 -4.77 -34.51 16.41
N VAL A 637 -3.73 -33.88 16.95
CA VAL A 637 -2.52 -34.57 17.40
C VAL A 637 -2.85 -35.61 18.47
N GLY A 638 -3.71 -35.27 19.45
CA GLY A 638 -4.13 -36.20 20.49
C GLY A 638 -4.98 -37.38 19.98
N ASN A 639 -5.74 -37.20 18.90
CA ASN A 639 -6.51 -38.27 18.27
C ASN A 639 -5.66 -39.12 17.32
N LEU A 640 -4.67 -38.54 16.66
CA LEU A 640 -3.70 -39.24 15.81
C LEU A 640 -3.03 -40.39 16.57
N GLY A 641 -2.58 -40.17 17.81
CA GLY A 641 -1.98 -41.22 18.64
C GLY A 641 -2.95 -42.37 18.94
N LYS A 642 -4.24 -42.07 19.17
CA LYS A 642 -5.27 -43.11 19.39
C LYS A 642 -5.55 -43.89 18.12
N GLU A 643 -5.66 -43.23 16.97
CA GLU A 643 -5.99 -43.91 15.72
C GLU A 643 -4.82 -44.74 15.21
N LEU A 644 -3.58 -44.24 15.31
CA LEU A 644 -2.39 -45.04 15.01
C LEU A 644 -2.30 -46.27 15.93
N THR A 645 -2.63 -46.14 17.22
CA THR A 645 -2.70 -47.29 18.14
C THR A 645 -3.76 -48.30 17.68
N ASN A 646 -4.96 -47.83 17.34
CA ASN A 646 -6.04 -48.68 16.82
C ASN A 646 -5.63 -49.37 15.51
N GLN A 647 -4.92 -48.67 14.62
CA GLN A 647 -4.48 -49.20 13.33
C GLN A 647 -3.45 -50.30 13.53
N ILE A 648 -2.49 -50.14 14.45
CA ILE A 648 -1.53 -51.19 14.81
C ILE A 648 -2.26 -52.42 15.36
N HIS A 649 -3.24 -52.23 16.25
CA HIS A 649 -4.02 -53.34 16.82
C HIS A 649 -4.90 -54.05 15.78
N LYS A 650 -5.57 -53.30 14.88
CA LYS A 650 -6.36 -53.87 13.78
C LYS A 650 -5.47 -54.62 12.78
N SER A 651 -4.30 -54.07 12.48
CA SER A 651 -3.33 -54.72 11.58
C SER A 651 -2.78 -56.00 12.20
N ALA A 652 -2.55 -56.00 13.52
CA ALA A 652 -2.19 -57.19 14.29
C ALA A 652 -3.25 -58.29 14.22
N GLU A 653 -4.52 -57.92 14.40
CA GLU A 653 -5.66 -58.83 14.33
C GLU A 653 -5.84 -59.39 12.92
N LYS A 654 -5.86 -58.53 11.89
CA LYS A 654 -5.95 -58.95 10.48
C LYS A 654 -4.82 -59.92 10.10
N ALA A 655 -3.58 -59.62 10.48
CA ALA A 655 -2.44 -60.48 10.19
C ALA A 655 -2.53 -61.85 10.89
N SER A 656 -3.08 -61.89 12.10
CA SER A 656 -3.31 -63.15 12.83
C SER A 656 -4.49 -63.96 12.27
N GLU A 657 -5.44 -63.31 11.59
CA GLU A 657 -6.58 -63.98 10.93
C GLU A 657 -6.23 -64.52 9.53
N GLU A 658 -5.27 -63.92 8.82
CA GLU A 658 -4.89 -64.34 7.46
C GLU A 658 -3.97 -65.58 7.43
N ASP A 659 -3.21 -65.83 8.50
CA ASP A 659 -2.30 -66.98 8.60
C ASP A 659 -2.36 -67.65 9.98
N ASP A 660 -2.94 -68.87 10.04
CA ASP A 660 -3.08 -69.71 11.24
C ASP A 660 -1.75 -70.06 11.94
N SER A 661 -0.60 -69.78 11.31
CA SER A 661 0.73 -69.97 11.90
C SER A 661 1.25 -68.75 12.67
N ILE A 662 0.50 -67.65 12.67
CA ILE A 662 0.88 -66.33 13.18
C ILE A 662 -0.07 -65.91 14.32
N GLU A 663 0.47 -65.69 15.53
CA GLU A 663 -0.26 -65.11 16.65
C GLU A 663 0.48 -63.83 17.06
N LEU A 664 -0.15 -62.67 16.84
CA LEU A 664 0.46 -61.36 17.08
C LEU A 664 -0.30 -60.58 18.15
N ASP A 665 0.27 -60.51 19.36
CA ASP A 665 -0.29 -59.69 20.44
C ASP A 665 0.45 -58.34 20.54
N LEU A 666 -0.13 -57.32 19.91
CA LEU A 666 0.34 -55.92 20.03
C LEU A 666 -0.55 -55.09 20.97
N SER A 667 -1.40 -55.73 21.77
CA SER A 667 -2.34 -55.02 22.67
C SER A 667 -1.63 -54.18 23.74
N GLY A 668 -0.37 -54.52 24.06
CA GLY A 668 0.49 -53.76 24.98
C GLY A 668 1.12 -52.50 24.39
N ILE A 669 1.06 -52.30 23.08
CA ILE A 669 1.60 -51.10 22.42
C ILE A 669 0.56 -49.98 22.49
N GLN A 670 0.97 -48.84 23.04
CA GLN A 670 0.19 -47.60 23.04
C GLN A 670 1.05 -46.47 22.46
N ILE A 671 0.51 -45.76 21.46
CA ILE A 671 1.14 -44.55 20.93
C ILE A 671 0.60 -43.36 21.71
N ILE A 672 1.51 -42.60 22.31
CA ILE A 672 1.23 -41.32 22.97
C ILE A 672 1.78 -40.22 22.08
N THR A 673 0.91 -39.32 21.67
CA THR A 673 1.30 -38.11 20.94
C THR A 673 1.20 -36.89 21.85
N SER A 674 2.11 -35.94 21.68
CA SER A 674 2.07 -34.65 22.36
C SER A 674 2.48 -33.52 21.41
N LEU A 675 1.93 -32.35 21.66
CA LEU A 675 2.23 -31.13 20.93
C LEU A 675 2.76 -30.09 21.93
N GLU A 676 3.92 -29.52 21.64
CA GLU A 676 4.59 -28.51 22.44
C GLU A 676 4.82 -27.23 21.62
N ASN A 677 4.97 -26.10 22.32
CA ASN A 677 5.27 -24.79 21.73
C ASN A 677 4.23 -24.28 20.71
N LEU A 678 2.96 -24.66 20.83
CA LEU A 678 1.89 -24.08 20.01
C LEU A 678 1.42 -22.72 20.53
N GLY A 679 1.53 -22.47 21.85
CA GLY A 679 1.04 -21.24 22.48
C GLY A 679 2.08 -20.12 22.54
N GLY A 680 1.59 -18.87 22.48
CA GLY A 680 2.35 -17.66 22.79
C GLY A 680 3.22 -17.15 21.65
N ILE A 681 2.69 -16.18 20.89
CA ILE A 681 3.45 -15.45 19.87
C ILE A 681 4.27 -14.39 20.60
N GLY A 682 5.57 -14.32 20.34
CA GLY A 682 6.45 -13.30 20.88
C GLY A 682 6.07 -11.87 20.42
N THR A 683 6.89 -10.89 20.79
CA THR A 683 6.73 -9.50 20.31
C THR A 683 7.22 -9.30 18.88
N SER A 684 7.86 -10.30 18.29
CA SER A 684 8.39 -10.35 16.93
C SER A 684 8.11 -11.72 16.35
N ILE A 685 7.95 -11.80 15.03
CA ILE A 685 7.82 -13.07 14.31
C ILE A 685 9.20 -13.62 14.00
N GLY A 686 9.42 -14.89 14.33
CA GLY A 686 10.61 -15.62 13.93
C GLY A 686 10.43 -17.12 13.98
N ASP A 687 11.55 -17.79 13.81
CA ASP A 687 11.71 -19.25 13.80
C ASP A 687 12.54 -19.73 15.00
N GLU A 688 12.78 -18.91 16.03
CA GLU A 688 13.64 -19.30 17.16
C GLU A 688 13.06 -20.47 17.99
N THR A 689 11.74 -20.63 17.99
CA THR A 689 11.05 -21.70 18.73
C THR A 689 10.26 -22.59 17.77
N PRO A 690 10.61 -23.88 17.63
CA PRO A 690 9.90 -24.77 16.73
C PRO A 690 8.54 -25.18 17.30
N ILE A 691 7.59 -25.49 16.42
CA ILE A 691 6.40 -26.26 16.80
C ILE A 691 6.83 -27.73 16.89
N ARG A 692 6.67 -28.32 18.06
CA ARG A 692 7.22 -29.64 18.37
C ARG A 692 6.12 -30.67 18.50
N LEU A 693 6.07 -31.62 17.57
CA LEU A 693 5.24 -32.81 17.64
C LEU A 693 6.08 -33.97 18.15
N SER A 694 5.64 -34.66 19.21
CA SER A 694 6.32 -35.85 19.72
C SER A 694 5.41 -37.06 19.69
N VAL A 695 5.97 -38.20 19.28
CA VAL A 695 5.34 -39.51 19.27
C VAL A 695 6.17 -40.41 20.18
N LYS A 696 5.54 -41.00 21.20
CA LYS A 696 6.20 -41.89 22.14
C LYS A 696 5.43 -43.19 22.26
N ILE A 697 6.13 -44.30 22.09
CA ILE A 697 5.67 -45.63 22.51
C ILE A 697 6.39 -45.92 23.82
N PRO A 698 5.68 -45.92 24.97
CA PRO A 698 6.24 -46.34 26.24
C PRO A 698 6.82 -47.75 26.16
N GLU A 699 7.62 -48.12 27.17
CA GLU A 699 8.22 -49.45 27.25
C GLU A 699 7.19 -50.56 27.00
N PHE A 700 7.41 -51.33 25.94
CA PHE A 700 6.58 -52.47 25.54
C PHE A 700 7.44 -53.72 25.46
N THR A 701 6.86 -54.85 25.83
CA THR A 701 7.50 -56.17 25.69
C THR A 701 6.85 -56.90 24.54
N PHE A 702 7.66 -57.31 23.58
CA PHE A 702 7.28 -58.14 22.46
C PHE A 702 7.87 -59.55 22.68
N GLU A 703 7.01 -60.57 22.76
CA GLU A 703 7.44 -61.98 22.82
C GLU A 703 7.46 -62.58 21.42
N ALA A 704 8.58 -63.20 21.10
CA ALA A 704 8.97 -63.62 19.78
C ALA A 704 9.43 -65.09 19.83
N GLY A 705 8.63 -66.08 19.42
CA GLY A 705 9.06 -67.48 19.48
C GLY A 705 8.28 -68.54 18.72
N VAL A 706 8.85 -69.73 18.57
CA VAL A 706 8.17 -70.86 17.92
C VAL A 706 7.09 -71.42 18.85
N THR A 707 5.83 -71.19 18.50
CA THR A 707 4.65 -71.45 19.33
C THR A 707 4.36 -72.95 19.50
N ASN A 708 4.81 -73.80 18.57
CA ASN A 708 4.72 -75.26 18.70
C ASN A 708 5.92 -75.91 19.44
N GLY A 709 6.77 -75.09 20.09
CA GLY A 709 7.90 -75.53 20.91
C GLY A 709 9.03 -76.19 20.10
N TRP A 710 9.99 -76.80 20.80
CA TRP A 710 11.14 -77.49 20.16
C TRP A 710 10.72 -78.61 19.17
N GLY A 711 9.49 -79.13 19.27
CA GLY A 711 8.95 -80.16 18.40
C GLY A 711 8.82 -79.72 16.93
N GLY A 712 8.30 -78.52 16.67
CA GLY A 712 8.16 -78.01 15.30
C GLY A 712 9.48 -77.67 14.63
N VAL A 713 10.47 -77.21 15.42
CA VAL A 713 11.84 -76.98 14.94
C VAL A 713 12.50 -78.30 14.51
N THR A 714 12.27 -79.39 15.24
CA THR A 714 12.85 -80.70 14.91
C THR A 714 12.12 -81.46 13.80
N ASP A 715 10.82 -81.18 13.60
CA ASP A 715 9.97 -81.86 12.62
C ASP A 715 9.97 -81.16 11.24
N GLY A 716 10.61 -79.99 11.12
CA GLY A 716 10.78 -79.26 9.87
C GLY A 716 9.62 -78.33 9.49
N GLU A 717 8.62 -78.20 10.37
CA GLU A 717 7.48 -77.27 10.25
C GLU A 717 7.37 -76.41 11.53
N PRO A 718 8.32 -75.50 11.78
CA PRO A 718 8.24 -74.58 12.92
C PRO A 718 7.15 -73.53 12.68
N THR A 719 6.22 -73.38 13.63
CA THR A 719 5.26 -72.25 13.64
C THR A 719 5.91 -71.09 14.40
N ILE A 720 6.51 -70.17 13.65
CA ILE A 720 7.30 -69.08 14.21
C ILE A 720 6.34 -67.93 14.55
N GLY A 721 6.15 -67.64 15.82
CA GLY A 721 5.51 -66.41 16.29
C GLY A 721 6.54 -65.29 16.42
N VAL A 722 7.05 -64.77 15.30
CA VAL A 722 7.86 -63.53 15.23
C VAL A 722 7.61 -62.78 13.91
N THR A 723 6.77 -61.73 14.02
CA THR A 723 6.72 -60.38 13.38
C THR A 723 7.44 -60.04 12.06
N THR A 724 7.02 -59.09 11.20
CA THR A 724 5.81 -58.25 10.97
C THR A 724 5.94 -57.58 9.59
N LEU A 725 4.81 -57.04 9.09
CA LEU A 725 4.68 -55.95 8.13
C LEU A 725 5.54 -54.71 8.51
N PHE A 726 6.80 -54.67 8.09
CA PHE A 726 7.61 -53.47 7.81
C PHE A 726 8.65 -53.90 6.76
N GLU A 727 8.40 -53.56 5.49
CA GLU A 727 8.73 -54.40 4.34
C GLU A 727 10.21 -54.57 3.92
N SER A 728 11.22 -53.96 4.56
CA SER A 728 12.60 -54.17 4.07
C SER A 728 13.73 -54.25 5.12
N PRO A 729 13.79 -53.44 6.19
CA PRO A 729 14.97 -53.45 7.07
C PRO A 729 14.96 -54.60 8.06
N ILE A 730 13.82 -54.80 8.73
CA ILE A 730 13.65 -55.79 9.79
C ILE A 730 13.62 -57.21 9.21
N ILE A 731 13.18 -57.40 7.96
CA ILE A 731 13.22 -58.70 7.28
C ILE A 731 14.67 -59.20 7.10
N ASN A 732 15.59 -58.31 6.75
CA ASN A 732 17.01 -58.64 6.65
C ASN A 732 17.60 -58.90 8.05
N THR A 733 17.21 -58.12 9.06
CA THR A 733 17.59 -58.35 10.47
C THR A 733 17.05 -59.66 11.01
N ALA A 734 15.81 -60.05 10.69
CA ALA A 734 15.19 -61.31 11.09
C ALA A 734 15.82 -62.51 10.35
N ASN A 735 16.18 -62.36 9.07
CA ASN A 735 16.95 -63.35 8.32
C ASN A 735 18.39 -63.48 8.85
N ALA A 736 19.03 -62.37 9.23
CA ALA A 736 20.32 -62.35 9.92
C ALA A 736 20.19 -63.06 11.27
N PHE A 737 19.18 -62.72 12.08
CA PHE A 737 18.90 -63.32 13.38
C PHE A 737 18.59 -64.83 13.30
N LYS A 738 17.90 -65.26 12.24
CA LYS A 738 17.70 -66.68 11.89
C LYS A 738 19.02 -67.37 11.54
N SER A 739 19.91 -66.69 10.81
CA SER A 739 21.27 -67.17 10.51
C SER A 739 22.11 -67.27 11.79
N VAL A 740 22.05 -66.26 12.67
CA VAL A 740 22.65 -66.20 14.00
C VAL A 740 22.26 -67.40 14.85
N LEU A 741 20.96 -67.70 14.96
CA LEU A 741 20.45 -68.82 15.75
C LEU A 741 20.95 -70.17 15.22
N SER A 742 21.12 -70.28 13.89
CA SER A 742 21.67 -71.48 13.24
C SER A 742 23.18 -71.64 13.47
N ASN A 743 23.93 -70.53 13.51
CA ASN A 743 25.38 -70.50 13.76
C ASN A 743 25.74 -70.67 15.24
N PHE A 744 24.87 -70.26 16.16
CA PHE A 744 25.03 -70.42 17.62
C PHE A 744 25.23 -71.89 18.03
N GLY A 745 24.54 -72.82 17.36
CA GLY A 745 24.71 -74.26 17.56
C GLY A 745 26.09 -74.81 17.16
N VAL A 746 26.83 -74.10 16.29
CA VAL A 746 28.14 -74.51 15.77
C VAL A 746 29.29 -73.82 16.52
N GLN A 747 29.12 -72.57 16.98
CA GLN A 747 30.14 -71.80 17.69
C GLN A 747 30.27 -72.11 19.19
N ALA A 748 29.26 -72.70 19.84
CA ALA A 748 29.32 -73.13 21.26
C ALA A 748 30.48 -74.10 21.60
N LEU A 749 31.20 -74.62 20.58
CA LEU A 749 32.33 -75.52 20.71
C LEU A 749 33.71 -74.81 20.73
N LYS A 750 33.78 -73.48 20.61
CA LYS A 750 35.05 -72.70 20.59
C LYS A 750 35.07 -71.60 21.67
N MET A 751 35.03 -71.94 22.96
CA MET A 751 35.07 -70.95 24.04
C MET A 751 36.50 -70.50 24.40
N GLY A 752 36.86 -69.27 24.05
CA GLY A 752 38.14 -68.64 24.41
C GLY A 752 38.28 -67.19 23.94
N GLY A 753 37.42 -66.28 24.41
CA GLY A 753 37.44 -64.84 24.10
C GLY A 753 36.58 -64.02 25.08
N PRO A 754 36.60 -62.66 25.03
CA PRO A 754 35.90 -61.76 25.96
C PRO A 754 34.36 -61.81 25.89
N GLY A 755 33.77 -62.47 24.90
CA GLY A 755 32.33 -62.70 24.74
C GLY A 755 32.04 -63.75 23.67
N LEU A 756 30.76 -63.89 23.29
CA LEU A 756 30.35 -64.57 22.04
C LEU A 756 30.26 -63.52 20.94
N ILE A 757 31.02 -63.71 19.85
CA ILE A 757 30.94 -62.88 18.65
C ILE A 757 30.08 -63.63 17.65
N ILE A 758 29.05 -62.97 17.18
CA ILE A 758 28.10 -63.47 16.20
C ILE A 758 28.34 -62.68 14.91
N ASP A 759 28.68 -63.43 13.87
CA ASP A 759 29.06 -62.93 12.54
C ASP A 759 28.54 -63.89 11.45
N ASP A 760 28.65 -63.51 10.18
CA ASP A 760 28.36 -64.37 9.04
C ASP A 760 29.63 -65.16 8.65
N ASN A 761 29.89 -66.27 9.34
CA ASN A 761 31.00 -67.18 9.02
C ASN A 761 32.40 -66.52 9.05
N ASP A 762 32.73 -65.83 10.15
CA ASP A 762 33.96 -65.03 10.35
C ASP A 762 34.01 -63.69 9.56
N ASP A 763 32.93 -63.29 8.88
CA ASP A 763 32.77 -61.96 8.22
C ASP A 763 31.64 -61.14 8.90
N PRO A 764 31.77 -59.80 9.02
CA PRO A 764 30.73 -58.95 9.63
C PRO A 764 29.41 -59.02 8.84
N PHE A 765 28.29 -58.83 9.54
CA PHE A 765 27.00 -58.68 8.87
C PHE A 765 27.01 -57.43 8.02
N VAL A 766 26.45 -57.56 6.82
CA VAL A 766 26.24 -56.47 5.88
C VAL A 766 24.75 -56.27 5.71
N PHE A 767 24.27 -55.08 6.04
CA PHE A 767 22.87 -54.70 5.91
C PHE A 767 22.78 -53.49 4.98
N ASN A 768 22.00 -53.61 3.90
CA ASN A 768 21.84 -52.54 2.92
C ASN A 768 20.45 -51.91 3.09
N ILE A 769 20.42 -50.58 3.09
CA ILE A 769 19.20 -49.80 2.94
C ILE A 769 19.24 -49.15 1.57
N ASP A 770 18.20 -49.39 0.76
CA ASP A 770 18.01 -48.68 -0.49
C ASP A 770 17.69 -47.20 -0.20
N SER A 771 18.20 -46.29 -1.03
CA SER A 771 17.90 -44.86 -0.93
C SER A 771 16.39 -44.65 -0.82
N THR A 772 15.95 -44.08 0.29
CA THR A 772 14.54 -43.78 0.53
C THR A 772 14.34 -42.29 0.33
N ASP A 773 13.31 -41.92 -0.42
CA ASP A 773 12.98 -40.51 -0.61
C ASP A 773 12.53 -39.92 0.74
N MET A 774 13.29 -38.95 1.27
CA MET A 774 13.02 -38.29 2.56
C MET A 774 12.47 -36.88 2.37
N VAL A 775 11.94 -36.59 1.19
CA VAL A 775 11.26 -35.33 0.87
C VAL A 775 9.84 -35.37 1.46
N VAL A 776 9.50 -34.36 2.27
CA VAL A 776 8.15 -34.20 2.85
C VAL A 776 7.16 -33.76 1.79
N GLU A 777 7.60 -32.88 0.88
CA GLU A 777 6.78 -32.32 -0.19
C GLU A 777 7.65 -31.98 -1.41
N ASP A 778 7.38 -32.66 -2.52
CA ASP A 778 8.18 -32.63 -3.76
C ASP A 778 8.30 -31.21 -4.34
N GLU A 779 7.23 -30.40 -4.23
CA GLU A 779 7.18 -29.04 -4.80
C GLU A 779 8.05 -28.03 -4.03
N THR A 780 8.42 -28.34 -2.79
CA THR A 780 9.23 -27.47 -1.94
C THR A 780 10.68 -27.95 -1.78
N GLU A 781 11.00 -29.14 -2.29
CA GLU A 781 12.26 -29.86 -2.04
C GLU A 781 12.60 -29.94 -0.54
N SER A 782 11.58 -30.01 0.33
CA SER A 782 11.76 -30.01 1.78
C SER A 782 12.28 -31.37 2.26
N GLU A 783 13.59 -31.47 2.48
CA GLU A 783 14.23 -32.68 3.05
C GLU A 783 14.06 -32.75 4.58
N LEU A 784 13.69 -33.92 5.09
CA LEU A 784 13.74 -34.20 6.53
C LEU A 784 15.18 -34.30 7.01
N ARG A 785 15.51 -33.57 8.06
CA ARG A 785 16.84 -33.59 8.70
C ARG A 785 16.77 -34.22 10.08
N GLY A 786 17.91 -34.59 10.62
CA GLY A 786 18.04 -35.05 12.01
C GLY A 786 18.72 -36.39 12.12
N ASP A 787 18.54 -37.03 13.27
CA ASP A 787 19.33 -38.16 13.71
C ASP A 787 18.43 -39.34 14.12
N VAL A 788 18.84 -40.55 13.77
CA VAL A 788 18.28 -41.81 14.27
C VAL A 788 19.25 -42.41 15.28
N THR A 789 18.81 -42.53 16.52
CA THR A 789 19.59 -43.06 17.64
C THR A 789 19.06 -44.42 18.06
N PHE A 790 19.95 -45.41 18.11
CA PHE A 790 19.70 -46.75 18.62
C PHE A 790 20.47 -46.96 19.92
N ILE A 791 19.78 -47.36 20.99
CA ILE A 791 20.39 -47.68 22.28
C ILE A 791 20.27 -49.19 22.52
N MET A 792 21.43 -49.86 22.64
CA MET A 792 21.53 -51.30 22.82
C MET A 792 21.36 -51.70 24.30
N PRO A 793 20.87 -52.90 24.61
CA PRO A 793 20.75 -53.37 26.00
C PRO A 793 22.12 -53.67 26.61
N ASP A 794 22.23 -53.56 27.94
CA ASP A 794 23.49 -53.82 28.65
C ASP A 794 24.02 -55.23 28.39
N GLY A 795 25.29 -55.33 27.98
CA GLY A 795 25.96 -56.59 27.69
C GLY A 795 25.78 -57.12 26.26
N ILE A 796 25.07 -56.43 25.37
CA ILE A 796 25.05 -56.66 23.91
C ILE A 796 25.57 -55.41 23.21
N THR A 797 26.57 -55.57 22.33
CA THR A 797 27.18 -54.47 21.57
C THR A 797 27.39 -54.86 20.11
N LEU A 798 27.31 -53.91 19.19
CA LEU A 798 27.67 -54.02 17.79
C LEU A 798 29.13 -53.58 17.62
N GLU A 799 30.05 -54.55 17.59
CA GLU A 799 31.47 -54.29 17.38
C GLU A 799 31.75 -54.03 15.90
N GLY A 800 32.56 -53.00 15.62
CA GLY A 800 32.91 -52.62 14.26
C GLY A 800 31.77 -52.02 13.45
N PHE A 801 30.73 -51.48 14.10
CA PHE A 801 29.64 -50.77 13.42
C PHE A 801 30.19 -49.63 12.58
N GLN A 802 30.02 -49.72 11.26
CA GLN A 802 30.42 -48.71 10.29
C GLN A 802 29.41 -48.60 9.17
N THR A 803 29.10 -47.38 8.76
CA THR A 803 28.37 -47.10 7.51
C THR A 803 29.37 -46.96 6.37
N ALA A 804 28.95 -47.22 5.13
CA ALA A 804 29.82 -47.08 3.97
C ALA A 804 30.22 -45.62 3.71
N ASN A 805 29.35 -44.68 4.11
CA ASN A 805 29.61 -43.23 4.00
C ASN A 805 30.32 -42.63 5.23
N GLY A 806 30.42 -43.37 6.35
CA GLY A 806 31.09 -42.93 7.58
C GLY A 806 30.30 -41.90 8.39
N TRP A 807 28.98 -41.93 8.31
CA TRP A 807 28.05 -41.00 8.96
C TRP A 807 27.53 -41.49 10.31
N GLU A 808 28.14 -42.54 10.88
CA GLU A 808 27.82 -43.04 12.22
C GLU A 808 28.60 -42.33 13.34
N LYS A 809 27.93 -42.14 14.47
CA LYS A 809 28.55 -41.83 15.77
C LYS A 809 28.23 -42.98 16.72
N VAL A 810 29.27 -43.61 17.25
CA VAL A 810 29.15 -44.71 18.23
C VAL A 810 29.74 -44.26 19.55
N GLU A 811 28.91 -44.21 20.58
CA GLU A 811 29.26 -43.79 21.93
C GLU A 811 28.86 -44.85 22.96
N ASP A 812 29.46 -44.79 24.15
CA ASP A 812 29.07 -45.62 25.29
C ASP A 812 28.48 -44.69 26.37
N GLU A 813 27.20 -44.86 26.66
CA GLU A 813 26.45 -44.08 27.66
C GLU A 813 25.93 -45.06 28.73
N ASP A 814 26.33 -44.86 30.00
CA ASP A 814 25.98 -45.72 31.14
C ASP A 814 26.25 -47.24 30.96
N GLY A 815 27.26 -47.59 30.16
CA GLY A 815 27.64 -48.99 29.89
C GLY A 815 26.82 -49.66 28.79
N ARG A 816 25.93 -48.89 28.14
CA ARG A 816 25.14 -49.30 26.98
C ARG A 816 25.68 -48.58 25.74
N GLN A 817 25.68 -49.28 24.61
CA GLN A 817 26.14 -48.71 23.36
C GLN A 817 25.03 -47.87 22.73
N LYS A 818 25.36 -46.63 22.37
CA LYS A 818 24.52 -45.67 21.65
C LYS A 818 25.07 -45.47 20.25
N ILE A 819 24.21 -45.65 19.25
CA ILE A 819 24.57 -45.51 17.83
C ILE A 819 23.66 -44.45 17.23
N THR A 820 24.23 -43.33 16.84
CA THR A 820 23.51 -42.22 16.20
C THR A 820 23.91 -42.14 14.73
N ILE A 821 22.91 -42.06 13.85
CA ILE A 821 23.06 -42.10 12.39
C ILE A 821 22.25 -40.94 11.82
N SER A 822 22.86 -40.09 11.01
CA SER A 822 22.15 -38.98 10.38
C SER A 822 21.13 -39.46 9.35
N LEU A 823 19.98 -38.78 9.25
CA LEU A 823 18.95 -39.03 8.23
C LEU A 823 19.50 -38.98 6.80
N GLU A 824 20.50 -38.15 6.53
CA GLU A 824 21.15 -38.03 5.22
C GLU A 824 21.73 -39.37 4.73
N SER A 825 22.17 -40.24 5.66
CA SER A 825 22.62 -41.61 5.39
C SER A 825 21.50 -42.48 4.84
N PHE A 826 20.30 -42.37 5.41
CA PHE A 826 19.15 -43.14 4.96
C PHE A 826 18.61 -42.63 3.62
N ALA A 827 18.63 -41.31 3.39
CA ALA A 827 18.21 -40.69 2.13
C ALA A 827 19.10 -41.12 0.95
N ALA A 828 20.42 -41.12 1.13
CA ALA A 828 21.37 -41.52 0.09
C ALA A 828 21.39 -43.04 -0.17
N GLY A 829 20.88 -43.84 0.78
CA GLY A 829 21.08 -45.29 0.84
C GLY A 829 22.48 -45.62 1.36
N ASP A 830 22.55 -46.54 2.34
CA ASP A 830 23.80 -46.86 3.02
C ASP A 830 23.93 -48.37 3.30
N GLU A 831 25.19 -48.80 3.43
CA GLU A 831 25.58 -50.16 3.78
C GLU A 831 26.16 -50.16 5.20
N PHE A 832 25.47 -50.83 6.11
CA PHE A 832 25.85 -50.97 7.52
C PHE A 832 26.61 -52.27 7.70
N THR A 833 27.78 -52.20 8.33
CA THR A 833 28.62 -53.36 8.61
C THR A 833 28.85 -53.50 10.12
N PHE A 834 28.56 -54.66 10.71
CA PHE A 834 28.74 -54.88 12.16
C PHE A 834 28.85 -56.35 12.56
N SER A 835 29.42 -56.63 13.73
CA SER A 835 29.38 -57.93 14.40
C SER A 835 28.70 -57.82 15.76
N VAL A 836 27.81 -58.74 16.10
CA VAL A 836 27.09 -58.70 17.39
C VAL A 836 27.94 -59.39 18.45
N VAL A 837 28.29 -58.67 19.52
CA VAL A 837 29.07 -59.19 20.65
C VAL A 837 28.19 -59.27 21.88
N ILE A 838 27.99 -60.50 22.36
CA ILE A 838 27.28 -60.79 23.60
C ILE A 838 28.30 -61.07 24.70
N SER A 839 28.26 -60.28 25.76
CA SER A 839 29.18 -60.43 26.89
C SER A 839 28.95 -61.73 27.67
N TRP A 840 30.00 -62.32 28.22
CA TRP A 840 29.86 -63.48 29.11
C TRP A 840 29.07 -63.15 30.37
N TRP A 841 29.13 -61.90 30.83
CA TRP A 841 28.39 -61.46 32.00
C TRP A 841 26.88 -61.53 31.75
N PHE A 842 26.43 -61.05 30.59
CA PHE A 842 25.03 -61.17 30.13
C PHE A 842 24.57 -62.63 30.02
N ILE A 843 25.38 -63.51 29.43
CA ILE A 843 25.03 -64.94 29.31
C ILE A 843 24.96 -65.61 30.70
N LEU A 844 25.89 -65.27 31.60
CA LEU A 844 25.92 -65.84 32.94
C LEU A 844 24.80 -65.30 33.84
N SER A 845 24.38 -64.04 33.68
CA SER A 845 23.26 -63.46 34.43
C SER A 845 21.91 -64.07 34.05
N GLN A 846 21.76 -64.57 32.82
CA GLN A 846 20.57 -65.32 32.38
C GLN A 846 20.58 -66.77 32.92
N ILE A 847 21.76 -67.43 32.99
CA ILE A 847 21.88 -68.89 33.24
C ILE A 847 22.29 -69.25 34.71
N TRP A 848 22.66 -68.31 35.58
CA TRP A 848 23.22 -68.65 36.92
C TRP A 848 22.25 -69.38 37.89
N ILE A 849 20.94 -69.32 37.64
CA ILE A 849 19.92 -70.01 38.46
C ILE A 849 20.05 -71.55 38.31
N TYR A 850 20.51 -72.07 37.17
CA TYR A 850 20.59 -73.52 36.93
C TYR A 850 21.73 -74.24 37.67
N PRO A 851 22.99 -73.74 37.68
CA PRO A 851 24.03 -74.30 38.52
C PRO A 851 23.63 -74.26 39.99
N THR A 852 22.95 -73.22 40.47
CA THR A 852 22.53 -73.15 41.88
C THR A 852 21.46 -74.19 42.22
N ILE A 853 20.45 -74.42 41.36
CA ILE A 853 19.47 -75.50 41.51
C ILE A 853 20.16 -76.88 41.42
N LEU A 854 21.04 -77.09 40.46
CA LEU A 854 21.73 -78.37 40.27
C LEU A 854 22.69 -78.67 41.43
N ILE A 855 23.43 -77.67 41.92
CA ILE A 855 24.27 -77.75 43.12
C ILE A 855 23.40 -78.01 44.34
N SER A 856 22.23 -77.36 44.48
CA SER A 856 21.30 -77.61 45.57
C SER A 856 20.78 -79.06 45.56
N LEU A 857 20.47 -79.61 44.38
CA LEU A 857 20.04 -81.00 44.19
C LEU A 857 21.18 -81.99 44.44
N ILE A 858 22.42 -81.69 44.04
CA ILE A 858 23.62 -82.48 44.36
C ILE A 858 23.85 -82.48 45.86
N VAL A 859 23.83 -81.31 46.51
CA VAL A 859 23.95 -81.17 47.96
C VAL A 859 22.85 -81.95 48.68
N TRP A 860 21.60 -81.84 48.21
CA TRP A 860 20.46 -82.59 48.73
C TRP A 860 20.65 -84.11 48.57
N ARG A 861 21.07 -84.58 47.40
CA ARG A 861 21.31 -86.01 47.10
C ARG A 861 22.49 -86.57 47.89
N VAL A 862 23.54 -85.78 48.12
CA VAL A 862 24.68 -86.12 48.99
C VAL A 862 24.22 -86.19 50.45
N ARG A 863 23.41 -85.25 50.92
CA ARG A 863 22.84 -85.23 52.28
C ARG A 863 21.88 -86.41 52.50
N ALA A 864 21.06 -86.74 51.51
CA ALA A 864 20.17 -87.90 51.51
C ALA A 864 20.93 -89.24 51.53
N ARG A 865 22.02 -89.37 50.75
CA ARG A 865 22.90 -90.56 50.79
C ARG A 865 23.63 -90.70 52.13
N ARG A 866 24.09 -89.59 52.73
CA ARG A 866 24.69 -89.62 54.08
C ARG A 866 23.68 -90.04 55.15
N ARG A 867 22.43 -89.55 55.09
CA ARG A 867 21.34 -89.99 56.00
C ARG A 867 20.99 -91.48 55.81
N LYS A 868 20.93 -92.00 54.58
CA LYS A 868 20.73 -93.44 54.31
C LYS A 868 21.90 -94.30 54.82
N LYS A 869 23.15 -93.85 54.66
CA LYS A 869 24.33 -94.55 55.21
C LYS A 869 24.35 -94.52 56.73
N LYS A 870 23.90 -93.43 57.37
CA LYS A 870 23.78 -93.33 58.83
C LYS A 870 22.71 -94.28 59.37
N ARG A 871 21.51 -94.31 58.77
CA ARG A 871 20.45 -95.29 59.10
C ARG A 871 20.88 -96.75 58.90
N LYS A 872 21.65 -97.07 57.85
CA LYS A 872 22.19 -98.44 57.64
C LYS A 872 23.26 -98.82 58.66
N ARG A 873 24.07 -97.88 59.16
CA ARG A 873 25.04 -98.12 60.24
C ARG A 873 24.37 -98.28 61.60
N GLU A 874 23.31 -97.53 61.87
CA GLU A 874 22.50 -97.66 63.09
C GLU A 874 21.73 -98.99 63.13
N LEU A 875 21.23 -99.49 61.99
CA LEU A 875 20.58 -100.81 61.90
C LEU A 875 21.56 -102.00 61.98
N ALA A 876 22.82 -101.83 61.56
CA ALA A 876 23.86 -102.87 61.69
C ALA A 876 24.44 -102.96 63.11
N ALA A 877 24.47 -101.85 63.85
CA ALA A 877 24.90 -101.81 65.26
C ALA A 877 23.87 -102.37 66.25
N ALA A 878 22.61 -102.57 65.84
CA ALA A 878 21.53 -103.04 66.70
C ALA A 878 21.34 -104.58 66.72
N ALA A 879 22.12 -105.35 65.94
CA ALA A 879 21.98 -106.81 65.81
C ALA A 879 23.06 -107.65 66.52
N GLU A 880 24.13 -107.05 67.04
CA GLU A 880 25.22 -107.74 67.75
C GLU A 880 25.48 -107.15 69.14
N THR A 881 24.60 -107.40 70.10
CA THR A 881 24.96 -107.50 71.54
C THR A 881 23.78 -108.07 72.34
N LYS A 882 23.79 -109.38 72.59
CA LYS A 882 22.98 -110.02 73.63
C LYS A 882 23.84 -111.05 74.35
N VAL A 883 23.78 -111.02 75.69
CA VAL A 883 24.32 -111.97 76.71
C VAL A 883 25.71 -111.61 77.27
N VAL A 884 26.00 -111.46 78.58
CA VAL A 884 25.31 -111.45 79.90
C VAL A 884 26.35 -110.95 80.94
N SER A 885 25.97 -110.16 81.96
CA SER A 885 26.20 -110.42 83.42
C SER A 885 26.19 -109.16 84.32
N THR A 886 25.12 -109.05 85.13
CA THR A 886 25.05 -108.76 86.59
C THR A 886 26.00 -107.75 87.28
N GLY A 887 25.42 -106.77 87.99
CA GLY A 887 26.02 -106.20 89.22
C GLY A 887 25.61 -104.78 89.63
N LYS A 888 24.59 -104.68 90.50
CA LYS A 888 24.33 -103.66 91.56
C LYS A 888 24.82 -102.20 91.41
N GLY A 889 23.85 -101.27 91.51
CA GLY A 889 23.89 -100.14 92.44
C GLY A 889 24.18 -98.75 91.87
N GLY A 890 23.30 -97.79 92.19
CA GLY A 890 23.62 -96.36 92.20
C GLY A 890 22.75 -95.50 91.29
N LEU A 891 21.78 -94.80 91.90
CA LEU A 891 21.20 -93.56 91.40
C LEU A 891 22.30 -92.48 91.36
N SER A 892 22.28 -91.60 90.36
CA SER A 892 23.07 -90.37 90.34
C SER A 892 22.27 -89.19 89.79
N ASP A 893 21.87 -88.30 90.69
CA ASP A 893 21.92 -86.83 90.70
C ASP A 893 21.49 -85.95 89.50
N SER A 894 20.92 -86.46 88.41
CA SER A 894 20.32 -85.59 87.37
C SER A 894 18.79 -85.65 87.29
N ASP A 895 18.15 -86.29 88.27
CA ASP A 895 16.69 -86.47 88.37
C ASP A 895 15.97 -85.36 89.15
N PHE A 896 16.53 -84.16 89.34
CA PHE A 896 15.88 -83.19 90.24
C PHE A 896 15.81 -81.71 89.83
N ALA A 897 16.18 -81.32 88.61
CA ALA A 897 16.31 -79.89 88.27
C ALA A 897 15.54 -79.38 87.03
N ALA A 898 14.61 -80.13 86.45
CA ALA A 898 13.78 -79.59 85.35
C ALA A 898 12.30 -80.03 85.37
N LEU A 899 11.83 -80.56 86.50
CA LEU A 899 10.41 -80.77 86.80
C LEU A 899 9.95 -79.70 87.80
N SER A 900 9.91 -78.46 87.35
CA SER A 900 9.24 -77.36 88.04
C SER A 900 8.90 -76.31 86.99
N GLU A 901 7.63 -75.94 86.94
CA GLU A 901 7.02 -74.91 86.08
C GLU A 901 6.56 -75.39 84.70
N GLY A 902 5.40 -76.06 84.72
CA GLY A 902 4.50 -76.05 83.58
C GLY A 902 3.69 -74.75 83.54
N TYR A 903 3.31 -74.31 82.34
CA TYR A 903 1.98 -73.78 82.01
C TYR A 903 1.89 -73.57 80.49
N ASP A 904 0.84 -74.15 79.90
CA ASP A 904 0.17 -73.83 78.63
C ASP A 904 -1.19 -73.24 79.10
N PRO A 905 -1.83 -72.18 78.52
CA PRO A 905 -2.22 -72.17 77.10
C PRO A 905 -2.49 -70.80 76.39
N THR A 906 -2.74 -70.88 75.08
CA THR A 906 -3.71 -70.09 74.27
C THR A 906 -3.52 -68.58 73.97
N SER A 907 -3.37 -68.29 72.66
CA SER A 907 -3.83 -67.14 71.80
C SER A 907 -4.97 -66.27 72.37
N PRO A 908 -5.22 -64.97 71.99
CA PRO A 908 -5.07 -64.39 70.63
C PRO A 908 -4.81 -62.85 70.46
N ASN A 909 -4.71 -62.46 69.18
CA ASN A 909 -5.25 -61.25 68.52
C ASN A 909 -4.56 -59.86 68.59
N SER A 910 -4.31 -59.36 67.36
CA SER A 910 -4.73 -58.06 66.76
C SER A 910 -4.21 -56.71 67.26
N GLY A 911 -3.87 -55.87 66.26
CA GLY A 911 -3.95 -54.41 66.27
C GLY A 911 -2.66 -53.73 66.75
N ASP A 912 -1.75 -53.26 65.90
CA ASP A 912 -1.85 -52.18 64.91
C ASP A 912 -1.83 -50.77 65.52
N PHE A 913 -1.03 -49.93 64.86
CA PHE A 913 -0.99 -48.47 64.83
C PHE A 913 -0.17 -47.61 65.84
N ASP A 914 0.70 -46.81 65.18
CA ASP A 914 1.23 -45.46 65.46
C ASP A 914 2.32 -45.19 66.51
N LEU A 915 3.18 -44.17 66.35
CA LEU A 915 3.87 -43.44 65.26
C LEU A 915 4.62 -42.29 65.98
N TYR A 916 5.73 -41.82 65.40
CA TYR A 916 6.59 -40.67 65.79
C TYR A 916 7.46 -40.86 67.04
N ASP A 917 8.72 -40.40 67.11
CA ASP A 917 9.50 -39.40 66.37
C ASP A 917 10.98 -39.77 66.64
N SER A 918 11.90 -39.79 65.67
CA SER A 918 12.64 -38.68 65.02
C SER A 918 14.14 -38.90 65.26
N ASP A 919 14.92 -38.86 64.18
CA ASP A 919 16.03 -37.92 63.98
C ASP A 919 16.97 -38.42 62.88
N ASP A 920 17.01 -37.64 61.79
CA ASP A 920 18.18 -37.14 61.05
C ASP A 920 19.35 -38.08 60.68
N ASP A 921 19.60 -38.25 59.38
CA ASP A 921 20.53 -37.41 58.58
C ASP A 921 21.03 -38.17 57.32
N TRP A 922 20.88 -37.52 56.14
CA TRP A 922 21.68 -37.55 54.89
C TRP A 922 22.32 -38.86 54.39
N ASP A 923 21.77 -39.42 53.31
CA ASP A 923 22.28 -39.36 51.91
C ASP A 923 21.26 -40.01 50.96
#